data_AF-A0A6J3RZZ4-F1
#
_entry.id   AF-A0A6J3RZZ4-F1
#
_cell.length_a   1.000
_cell.length_b   1.000
_cell.length_c   1.000
_cell.angle_alpha   90.00
_cell.angle_beta   90.00
_cell.angle_gamma   90.00
#
_symmetry.space_group_name_H-M   'P 1'
#
loop_
_entity.id
_entity.type
_entity.pdbx_description
1 polymer ?
#
loop_
_entity_poly.entity_id
_entity_poly.type
_entity_poly.pdbx_seq_one_letter_code
_entity_poly.pdbx_strand_id
1 'polypeptide(L)'
;MWAETFPIIPSLRCLAIGPFGGYILRVPASRMLSFGPQENFWEMGDTGPCGPCTEIHYDLAGGVGAPQLVELWNLVFMQHNSPPGPSPIPLCHLSVCLIPVILWGASPCIPFLAREKDGSLQPLPQRHVDTGMGLERLLAVLQGRRSTYDTDLFSPLLNAIHQGCGAPPYSGRVGAADEGHTDTAYRVVADHIRTLSICIADGVSPGMSGAPGCWGLIWALNPSRLVLRRLLRRAVRFSTELLRAPPGFLGSLVPVVVETLGGAYPELQRNSAQIASLVSEDEAAFLASLQQGRRIIERTVRRLGPSDVFPAEVAWSLSLSGNLGLPLDLVKLMLEEKGVQLDSAGLERLAQEEAQHRAQQAEPVQEQGLRLDVHALGALQRQGVPPTDDSPKYNYSLRPSGGYEFGTCEAQVLQLYTEDGTAVASVGEGQRCGLLLDKTNFYAEQGGQASDRGYLVRVGLQDVLFPVARAQVCGGFILHEVAAPECLKVGDQVQLHVDEAWRLSCMEKHTAVHLLNWALRQALGPGTEQRGSHLNPEWLRFDVATQAPLTPEQLRAVEGTVQKAVGQDEAVYMEEVALARTAHVPGLRSLDEVYPDPVRVVSVGVPVAQALNPASQAALQTSVELCCGTHLLRTGAIGDLVIIGERQLAKGTTRLLAITGEQAQQAREVGQSLAQEVEAAAARLSQGSRDVVEAQRLSKEMGRLIDAVDTAVMPQWQRRELQATLKALRRRANTAVRKLEMGQAAQKTQELLQQHSEGPLIVDTVYAESLSVLVKVVRQLCKQAPSTSVLLLSPQPLGQVLCACQVAQSATPAFTAEAWALAVCSHMGGKAWGSRVVAQGTGSTADLDAALSTARAYALNKL
;
A
#
# COMPACT_ATOMS: atom_id res chain seq x y z
N MET A 1 26.69 1.21 -59.67
CA MET A 1 27.37 2.48 -60.02
C MET A 1 27.34 3.41 -58.80
N TRP A 2 27.85 2.95 -57.66
CA TRP A 2 27.88 3.67 -56.37
C TRP A 2 29.10 3.12 -55.56
N ALA A 3 30.26 3.08 -56.22
CA ALA A 3 31.43 2.31 -55.76
C ALA A 3 32.74 3.14 -55.69
N GLU A 4 32.64 4.47 -55.80
CA GLU A 4 33.77 5.37 -56.08
C GLU A 4 33.85 6.56 -55.11
N THR A 5 33.53 6.37 -53.82
CA THR A 5 33.50 7.51 -52.87
C THR A 5 34.02 7.24 -51.45
N PHE A 6 34.06 6.00 -50.94
CA PHE A 6 34.60 5.71 -49.60
C PHE A 6 35.47 4.44 -49.53
N PRO A 7 36.81 4.57 -49.42
CA PRO A 7 37.76 3.45 -49.52
C PRO A 7 38.16 2.83 -48.17
N ILE A 8 37.21 2.56 -47.25
CA ILE A 8 37.50 1.96 -45.92
C ILE A 8 36.52 0.82 -45.60
N ILE A 9 36.68 -0.30 -46.30
CA ILE A 9 35.88 -1.53 -46.12
C ILE A 9 36.68 -2.77 -45.63
N PRO A 10 38.00 -2.93 -45.86
CA PRO A 10 38.72 -4.15 -45.45
C PRO A 10 38.88 -4.40 -43.93
N SER A 11 38.74 -3.38 -43.08
CA SER A 11 39.20 -3.39 -41.68
C SER A 11 38.24 -4.06 -40.67
N LEU A 12 36.97 -4.30 -41.03
CA LEU A 12 35.97 -4.95 -40.15
C LEU A 12 36.16 -6.48 -39.96
N ARG A 13 37.41 -6.96 -39.97
CA ARG A 13 37.76 -8.39 -39.73
C ARG A 13 38.13 -8.71 -38.29
N CYS A 14 38.41 -7.71 -37.44
CA CYS A 14 38.77 -7.92 -36.04
C CYS A 14 38.10 -6.90 -35.11
N LEU A 15 37.21 -7.36 -34.23
CA LEU A 15 37.07 -6.75 -32.90
C LEU A 15 38.35 -7.11 -32.13
N ALA A 16 39.26 -6.14 -32.05
CA ALA A 16 40.65 -6.36 -31.69
C ALA A 16 40.87 -6.45 -30.16
N ILE A 17 41.90 -7.20 -29.79
CA ILE A 17 42.28 -7.52 -28.41
C ILE A 17 42.65 -6.25 -27.62
N GLY A 18 41.93 -6.00 -26.52
CA GLY A 18 42.45 -5.22 -25.39
C GLY A 18 43.30 -6.10 -24.47
N PRO A 19 44.24 -5.54 -23.68
CA PRO A 19 45.20 -6.31 -22.88
C PRO A 19 44.59 -7.08 -21.68
N PHE A 20 43.28 -6.98 -21.46
CA PHE A 20 42.54 -7.71 -20.44
C PHE A 20 41.47 -8.57 -21.15
N GLY A 21 41.59 -9.89 -21.04
CA GLY A 21 40.90 -10.86 -21.91
C GLY A 21 39.41 -11.05 -21.63
N GLY A 22 38.57 -10.13 -22.12
CA GLY A 22 37.12 -10.31 -22.18
C GLY A 22 36.68 -11.12 -23.41
N TYR A 23 35.68 -12.00 -23.23
CA TYR A 23 35.07 -12.76 -24.34
C TYR A 23 34.07 -11.90 -25.12
N ILE A 24 34.38 -11.61 -26.39
CA ILE A 24 33.51 -10.85 -27.29
C ILE A 24 32.59 -11.81 -28.06
N LEU A 25 31.27 -11.56 -28.04
CA LEU A 25 30.30 -12.35 -28.82
C LEU A 25 30.57 -12.22 -30.33
N ARG A 26 30.82 -13.35 -30.99
CA ARG A 26 30.99 -13.41 -32.46
C ARG A 26 29.64 -13.60 -33.17
N VAL A 27 28.88 -12.52 -33.31
CA VAL A 27 27.68 -12.52 -34.18
C VAL A 27 28.11 -12.43 -35.66
N PRO A 28 27.65 -13.32 -36.56
CA PRO A 28 27.96 -13.22 -37.99
C PRO A 28 27.31 -11.98 -38.63
N ALA A 29 28.05 -11.26 -39.47
CA ALA A 29 27.57 -10.03 -40.11
C ALA A 29 26.32 -10.23 -41.00
N SER A 30 26.09 -11.45 -41.50
CA SER A 30 24.86 -11.82 -42.23
C SER A 30 23.59 -11.92 -41.38
N ARG A 31 23.68 -11.68 -40.05
CA ARG A 31 22.52 -11.53 -39.15
C ARG A 31 22.29 -10.06 -38.72
N MET A 32 22.75 -9.11 -39.53
CA MET A 32 22.49 -7.65 -39.42
C MET A 32 22.04 -7.13 -40.80
N LEU A 33 21.08 -6.18 -40.89
CA LEU A 33 20.37 -5.79 -42.14
C LEU A 33 20.31 -4.24 -42.36
N SER A 34 19.20 -3.68 -42.88
CA SER A 34 18.91 -2.22 -42.81
C SER A 34 17.42 -1.89 -42.60
N PHE A 35 17.08 -1.22 -41.49
CA PHE A 35 15.85 -0.47 -41.23
C PHE A 35 15.86 0.90 -41.97
N GLY A 36 14.70 1.56 -42.02
CA GLY A 36 14.60 3.01 -42.23
C GLY A 36 14.66 3.83 -40.92
N PRO A 37 14.79 5.18 -40.98
CA PRO A 37 14.83 6.03 -39.79
C PRO A 37 13.58 5.99 -38.92
N GLN A 38 12.42 5.66 -39.50
CA GLN A 38 11.13 5.58 -38.78
C GLN A 38 11.07 4.44 -37.74
N GLU A 39 11.92 3.43 -37.89
CA GLU A 39 11.98 2.26 -37.01
C GLU A 39 13.21 2.29 -36.09
N ASN A 40 13.97 3.39 -36.11
CA ASN A 40 15.12 3.64 -35.24
C ASN A 40 14.89 4.91 -34.42
N PHE A 41 13.77 4.99 -33.70
CA PHE A 41 13.48 6.07 -32.77
C PHE A 41 12.90 5.51 -31.48
N TRP A 42 13.37 5.98 -30.33
CA TRP A 42 12.95 5.54 -29.01
C TRP A 42 12.43 6.71 -28.18
N GLU A 43 11.37 6.47 -27.42
CA GLU A 43 10.76 7.42 -26.49
C GLU A 43 10.22 6.71 -25.24
N MET A 44 10.12 7.43 -24.13
CA MET A 44 9.72 6.88 -22.82
C MET A 44 8.21 6.55 -22.74
N GLY A 45 7.41 7.16 -23.62
CA GLY A 45 5.95 7.15 -23.66
C GLY A 45 5.47 8.42 -24.36
N ASP A 46 4.20 8.80 -24.15
CA ASP A 46 3.59 10.01 -24.75
C ASP A 46 4.32 11.32 -24.38
N THR A 47 5.19 11.30 -23.36
CA THR A 47 6.10 12.39 -22.99
C THR A 47 7.47 11.87 -22.57
N GLY A 48 8.50 12.69 -22.78
CA GLY A 48 9.82 12.50 -22.19
C GLY A 48 10.97 12.47 -23.21
N PRO A 49 12.21 12.36 -22.70
CA PRO A 49 13.41 12.38 -23.52
C PRO A 49 13.41 11.21 -24.50
N CYS A 50 13.75 11.53 -25.74
CA CYS A 50 13.66 10.63 -26.88
C CYS A 50 14.83 10.87 -27.84
N GLY A 51 14.93 10.04 -28.87
CA GLY A 51 15.97 10.21 -29.88
C GLY A 51 16.05 9.06 -30.86
N PRO A 52 16.85 9.22 -31.94
CA PRO A 52 17.16 8.11 -32.79
C PRO A 52 17.88 7.03 -31.98
N CYS A 53 17.48 5.79 -32.16
CA CYS A 53 18.10 4.65 -31.51
C CYS A 53 18.94 3.85 -32.51
N THR A 54 19.56 2.78 -32.03
CA THR A 54 20.13 1.73 -32.87
C THR A 54 19.91 0.41 -32.16
N GLU A 55 18.96 -0.36 -32.67
CA GLU A 55 18.59 -1.66 -32.11
C GLU A 55 19.33 -2.80 -32.80
N ILE A 56 20.08 -3.55 -32.01
CA ILE A 56 20.78 -4.76 -32.45
C ILE A 56 19.82 -5.93 -32.29
N HIS A 57 19.09 -6.26 -33.37
CA HIS A 57 18.24 -7.44 -33.45
C HIS A 57 19.05 -8.66 -33.90
N TYR A 58 18.81 -9.81 -33.26
CA TYR A 58 19.35 -11.11 -33.67
C TYR A 58 18.23 -11.99 -34.26
N ASP A 59 18.43 -12.49 -35.48
CA ASP A 59 17.51 -13.45 -36.08
C ASP A 59 17.77 -14.89 -35.58
N LEU A 60 16.81 -15.44 -34.83
CA LEU A 60 16.76 -16.84 -34.38
C LEU A 60 16.43 -17.82 -35.51
N ALA A 61 15.80 -17.39 -36.61
CA ALA A 61 15.54 -18.25 -37.78
C ALA A 61 16.81 -18.49 -38.62
N GLY A 62 17.83 -17.62 -38.45
CA GLY A 62 19.12 -17.72 -39.13
C GLY A 62 19.06 -17.56 -40.65
N GLY A 63 18.09 -16.79 -41.15
CA GLY A 63 17.83 -16.60 -42.58
C GLY A 63 17.02 -17.72 -43.25
N VAL A 64 16.41 -18.63 -42.47
CA VAL A 64 15.60 -19.75 -43.01
C VAL A 64 14.12 -19.58 -42.63
N GLY A 65 13.32 -19.09 -43.57
CA GLY A 65 11.90 -18.81 -43.39
C GLY A 65 11.64 -17.34 -43.02
N ALA A 66 10.52 -17.06 -42.34
CA ALA A 66 10.25 -15.72 -41.82
C ALA A 66 11.17 -15.42 -40.62
N PRO A 67 11.76 -14.20 -40.55
CA PRO A 67 12.72 -13.85 -39.50
C PRO A 67 12.08 -13.87 -38.10
N GLN A 68 12.84 -14.37 -37.11
CA GLN A 68 12.45 -14.44 -35.70
C GLN A 68 13.39 -13.54 -34.91
N LEU A 69 13.13 -12.24 -34.95
CA LEU A 69 13.98 -11.21 -34.39
C LEU A 69 13.86 -11.12 -32.86
N VAL A 70 15.00 -10.98 -32.18
CA VAL A 70 15.09 -10.62 -30.77
C VAL A 70 16.01 -9.40 -30.63
N GLU A 71 15.48 -8.28 -30.17
CA GLU A 71 16.25 -7.10 -29.77
C GLU A 71 17.16 -7.45 -28.58
N LEU A 72 18.48 -7.46 -28.81
CA LEU A 72 19.50 -7.75 -27.79
C LEU A 72 19.97 -6.51 -27.04
N TRP A 73 20.20 -5.43 -27.77
CA TRP A 73 20.82 -4.21 -27.26
C TRP A 73 20.30 -3.00 -28.01
N ASN A 74 19.82 -2.02 -27.26
CA ASN A 74 19.40 -0.71 -27.73
C ASN A 74 20.46 0.34 -27.36
N LEU A 75 20.82 1.21 -28.31
CA LEU A 75 21.62 2.41 -28.10
C LEU A 75 20.78 3.64 -28.44
N VAL A 76 20.24 4.32 -27.44
CA VAL A 76 19.39 5.50 -27.64
C VAL A 76 20.24 6.75 -27.55
N PHE A 77 20.34 7.50 -28.65
CA PHE A 77 21.00 8.80 -28.69
C PHE A 77 20.03 9.87 -28.20
N MET A 78 19.87 9.94 -26.88
CA MET A 78 19.02 10.92 -26.19
C MET A 78 19.45 12.34 -26.57
N GLN A 79 18.73 12.90 -27.53
CA GLN A 79 19.00 14.22 -28.11
C GLN A 79 17.75 15.04 -28.37
N HIS A 80 16.55 14.50 -28.14
CA HIS A 80 15.25 15.15 -28.31
C HIS A 80 14.34 14.96 -27.08
N ASN A 81 13.17 15.59 -27.08
CA ASN A 81 12.07 15.34 -26.16
C ASN A 81 10.74 15.44 -26.93
N SER A 82 9.82 14.50 -26.70
CA SER A 82 8.50 14.45 -27.33
C SER A 82 7.48 15.24 -26.48
N PRO A 83 6.74 16.23 -27.05
CA PRO A 83 5.55 16.81 -26.43
C PRO A 83 4.33 15.89 -26.61
N PRO A 84 3.23 16.08 -25.86
CA PRO A 84 2.12 15.14 -25.80
C PRO A 84 1.03 15.46 -26.83
N GLY A 85 0.86 14.54 -27.80
CA GLY A 85 -0.21 14.58 -28.79
C GLY A 85 -1.00 13.25 -28.88
N PRO A 86 -2.23 13.25 -29.42
CA PRO A 86 -3.04 12.05 -29.53
C PRO A 86 -2.51 11.08 -30.60
N SER A 87 -1.86 9.99 -30.15
CA SER A 87 -1.23 8.99 -31.02
C SER A 87 -2.22 7.97 -31.64
N PRO A 88 -2.20 7.75 -32.96
CA PRO A 88 -2.92 6.66 -33.62
C PRO A 88 -2.02 5.41 -33.85
N ILE A 89 -2.05 4.48 -32.89
CA ILE A 89 -2.00 2.99 -33.00
C ILE A 89 -1.57 2.43 -34.39
N PRO A 90 -0.55 1.53 -34.52
CA PRO A 90 -0.31 0.35 -33.66
C PRO A 90 1.17 -0.02 -33.35
N LEU A 91 1.35 -1.15 -32.64
CA LEU A 91 2.63 -1.81 -32.32
C LEU A 91 3.41 -2.35 -33.55
N CYS A 92 4.72 -2.08 -33.57
CA CYS A 92 5.89 -2.83 -34.11
C CYS A 92 5.75 -3.72 -35.38
N HIS A 93 6.47 -3.40 -36.49
CA HIS A 93 6.79 -4.38 -37.57
C HIS A 93 8.02 -4.05 -38.49
N LEU A 94 9.21 -4.59 -38.12
CA LEU A 94 10.36 -5.10 -38.95
C LEU A 94 11.14 -4.30 -40.04
N SER A 95 12.50 -4.46 -40.01
CA SER A 95 13.51 -4.04 -41.06
C SER A 95 15.05 -4.08 -40.66
N VAL A 96 15.47 -3.87 -39.39
CA VAL A 96 16.82 -4.02 -38.70
C VAL A 96 18.07 -3.18 -39.13
N CYS A 97 18.67 -2.32 -38.25
CA CYS A 97 20.00 -1.59 -38.36
C CYS A 97 20.11 -0.37 -39.36
N LEU A 98 21.20 0.41 -39.64
CA LEU A 98 22.67 0.28 -39.45
C LEU A 98 23.53 1.60 -39.68
N ILE A 99 24.16 2.21 -38.63
CA ILE A 99 25.49 2.95 -38.61
C ILE A 99 25.66 4.35 -39.33
N PRO A 100 26.49 5.33 -38.84
CA PRO A 100 27.64 5.22 -37.90
C PRO A 100 27.68 6.12 -36.65
N VAL A 101 28.40 5.63 -35.63
CA VAL A 101 29.08 6.45 -34.60
C VAL A 101 30.57 6.51 -34.90
N ILE A 102 31.13 7.72 -35.04
CA ILE A 102 32.51 8.16 -34.72
C ILE A 102 32.72 9.57 -35.33
N LEU A 103 33.36 10.48 -34.58
CA LEU A 103 33.83 11.82 -35.01
C LEU A 103 32.80 12.74 -35.70
N TRP A 104 32.15 13.63 -34.93
CA TRP A 104 31.49 14.82 -35.49
C TRP A 104 31.95 16.11 -34.79
N GLY A 105 32.55 16.99 -35.58
CA GLY A 105 32.67 18.42 -35.30
C GLY A 105 32.30 19.18 -36.58
N ALA A 106 31.59 20.30 -36.44
CA ALA A 106 31.08 21.18 -37.50
C ALA A 106 30.03 20.59 -38.49
N SER A 107 28.76 21.00 -38.27
CA SER A 107 27.81 21.63 -39.23
C SER A 107 27.76 21.28 -40.74
N PRO A 108 26.61 21.43 -41.43
CA PRO A 108 25.19 21.38 -40.98
C PRO A 108 24.20 20.70 -41.99
N CYS A 109 22.90 20.59 -41.62
CA CYS A 109 21.72 20.38 -42.52
C CYS A 109 21.62 18.96 -43.20
N ILE A 110 20.48 18.37 -43.62
CA ILE A 110 18.99 18.60 -43.59
C ILE A 110 18.29 17.30 -44.11
N PRO A 111 16.96 17.01 -44.00
CA PRO A 111 15.83 17.49 -43.16
C PRO A 111 14.97 16.31 -42.54
N PHE A 112 13.69 16.56 -42.21
CA PHE A 112 12.45 15.70 -42.25
C PHE A 112 12.50 14.19 -41.92
N LEU A 113 11.58 13.56 -41.14
CA LEU A 113 10.34 13.85 -40.37
C LEU A 113 10.06 12.56 -39.51
N ALA A 114 9.20 12.41 -38.48
CA ALA A 114 8.45 13.26 -37.51
C ALA A 114 7.57 12.28 -36.63
N ARG A 115 6.45 12.57 -35.93
CA ARG A 115 5.47 13.70 -35.98
C ARG A 115 4.65 13.93 -34.70
N GLU A 116 4.80 15.11 -34.09
CA GLU A 116 3.70 15.94 -33.53
C GLU A 116 2.71 16.36 -34.66
N LYS A 117 1.58 17.03 -34.37
CA LYS A 117 0.58 17.42 -35.41
C LYS A 117 1.18 18.23 -36.56
N ASP A 118 2.17 19.08 -36.29
CA ASP A 118 2.98 19.76 -37.31
C ASP A 118 4.28 18.98 -37.61
N GLY A 119 5.00 18.54 -36.58
CA GLY A 119 6.03 17.50 -36.62
C GLY A 119 7.38 17.81 -35.98
N SER A 120 7.49 18.81 -35.09
CA SER A 120 8.78 19.18 -34.49
C SER A 120 9.22 18.27 -33.33
N LEU A 121 10.54 18.10 -33.17
CA LEU A 121 11.21 17.48 -32.02
C LEU A 121 12.17 18.51 -31.41
N GLN A 122 12.16 18.68 -30.08
CA GLN A 122 12.96 19.72 -29.42
C GLN A 122 14.32 19.19 -28.95
N PRO A 123 15.47 19.81 -29.32
CA PRO A 123 16.80 19.27 -29.01
C PRO A 123 17.20 19.45 -27.55
N LEU A 124 17.77 18.40 -26.95
CA LEU A 124 18.19 18.34 -25.54
C LEU A 124 19.42 19.25 -25.25
N PRO A 125 19.47 19.95 -24.09
CA PRO A 125 20.60 20.82 -23.72
C PRO A 125 21.92 20.07 -23.50
N GLN A 126 21.84 18.81 -23.03
CA GLN A 126 22.96 17.87 -22.97
C GLN A 126 22.52 16.58 -23.65
N ARG A 127 23.39 16.00 -24.48
CA ARG A 127 23.10 14.74 -25.17
C ARG A 127 23.72 13.58 -24.40
N HIS A 128 22.93 12.53 -24.21
CA HIS A 128 23.35 11.33 -23.51
C HIS A 128 23.21 10.13 -24.44
N VAL A 129 23.95 9.06 -24.14
CA VAL A 129 23.74 7.76 -24.78
C VAL A 129 23.20 6.85 -23.71
N ASP A 130 21.91 6.51 -23.81
CA ASP A 130 21.31 5.46 -22.98
C ASP A 130 21.48 4.10 -23.66
N THR A 131 21.71 3.05 -22.88
CA THR A 131 22.16 1.75 -23.38
C THR A 131 21.45 0.59 -22.67
N GLY A 132 20.33 0.14 -23.24
CA GLY A 132 19.56 -0.99 -22.73
C GLY A 132 20.01 -2.31 -23.35
N MET A 133 20.77 -3.14 -22.63
CA MET A 133 21.10 -4.51 -23.07
C MET A 133 20.34 -5.54 -22.23
N GLY A 134 19.42 -6.27 -22.85
CA GLY A 134 18.55 -7.23 -22.15
C GLY A 134 19.27 -8.54 -21.84
N LEU A 135 19.80 -8.70 -20.63
CA LEU A 135 20.50 -9.92 -20.17
C LEU A 135 19.67 -11.20 -20.44
N GLU A 136 18.39 -11.17 -20.06
CA GLU A 136 17.36 -12.17 -20.32
C GLU A 136 17.23 -12.63 -21.78
N ARG A 137 17.49 -11.72 -22.73
CA ARG A 137 17.39 -11.97 -24.17
C ARG A 137 18.75 -12.38 -24.76
N LEU A 138 19.83 -11.79 -24.25
CA LEU A 138 21.20 -12.15 -24.58
C LEU A 138 21.51 -13.60 -24.20
N LEU A 139 21.08 -14.06 -23.02
CA LEU A 139 21.21 -15.45 -22.58
C LEU A 139 20.39 -16.39 -23.47
N ALA A 140 19.17 -16.00 -23.88
CA ALA A 140 18.36 -16.79 -24.81
C ALA A 140 19.07 -17.01 -26.15
N VAL A 141 19.62 -15.95 -26.75
CA VAL A 141 20.41 -16.06 -28.00
C VAL A 141 21.69 -16.87 -27.80
N LEU A 142 22.44 -16.63 -26.72
CA LEU A 142 23.68 -17.37 -26.40
C LEU A 142 23.45 -18.87 -26.23
N GLN A 143 22.30 -19.27 -25.70
CA GLN A 143 21.92 -20.66 -25.44
C GLN A 143 21.09 -21.30 -26.58
N GLY A 144 20.86 -20.57 -27.68
CA GLY A 144 20.05 -21.04 -28.81
C GLY A 144 18.57 -21.30 -28.46
N ARG A 145 18.03 -20.55 -27.48
CA ARG A 145 16.65 -20.66 -27.00
C ARG A 145 15.72 -19.70 -27.74
N ARG A 146 14.43 -20.03 -27.77
CA ARG A 146 13.38 -19.20 -28.40
C ARG A 146 12.60 -18.33 -27.43
N SER A 147 12.54 -18.70 -26.15
CA SER A 147 12.03 -17.84 -25.08
C SER A 147 13.08 -17.62 -23.99
N THR A 148 13.08 -16.44 -23.40
CA THR A 148 13.87 -16.09 -22.21
C THR A 148 13.68 -17.08 -21.06
N TYR A 149 12.47 -17.63 -20.91
CA TYR A 149 12.15 -18.58 -19.84
C TYR A 149 12.78 -19.96 -20.06
N ASP A 150 13.24 -20.27 -21.29
CA ASP A 150 13.85 -21.56 -21.62
C ASP A 150 15.36 -21.60 -21.30
N THR A 151 15.90 -20.55 -20.68
CA THR A 151 17.32 -20.38 -20.33
C THR A 151 17.66 -20.97 -18.96
N ASP A 152 18.94 -21.14 -18.68
CA ASP A 152 19.46 -21.45 -17.34
C ASP A 152 19.05 -20.45 -16.24
N LEU A 153 18.77 -19.19 -16.58
CA LEU A 153 18.30 -18.16 -15.65
C LEU A 153 16.90 -18.43 -15.07
N PHE A 154 16.06 -19.19 -15.79
CA PHE A 154 14.70 -19.55 -15.36
C PHE A 154 14.51 -21.06 -15.13
N SER A 155 15.33 -21.91 -15.75
CA SER A 155 15.22 -23.37 -15.65
C SER A 155 15.21 -23.92 -14.21
N PRO A 156 16.04 -23.46 -13.24
CA PRO A 156 15.96 -23.89 -11.85
C PRO A 156 14.60 -23.61 -11.22
N LEU A 157 14.05 -22.42 -11.48
CA LEU A 157 12.77 -21.96 -10.92
C LEU A 157 11.58 -22.68 -11.55
N LEU A 158 11.62 -22.93 -12.86
CA LEU A 158 10.63 -23.76 -13.57
C LEU A 158 10.66 -25.23 -13.09
N ASN A 159 11.84 -25.79 -12.87
CA ASN A 159 12.00 -27.12 -12.29
C ASN A 159 11.44 -27.17 -10.86
N ALA A 160 11.73 -26.16 -10.03
CA ALA A 160 11.19 -26.07 -8.66
C ALA A 160 9.65 -25.95 -8.66
N ILE A 161 9.08 -25.17 -9.58
CA ILE A 161 7.63 -25.10 -9.79
C ILE A 161 7.07 -26.50 -10.11
N HIS A 162 7.66 -27.21 -11.07
CA HIS A 162 7.24 -28.56 -11.45
C HIS A 162 7.26 -29.54 -10.25
N GLN A 163 8.36 -29.57 -9.50
CA GLN A 163 8.50 -30.45 -8.32
C GLN A 163 7.50 -30.11 -7.20
N GLY A 164 7.22 -28.82 -6.97
CA GLY A 164 6.35 -28.39 -5.87
C GLY A 164 4.84 -28.42 -6.16
N CYS A 165 4.42 -28.41 -7.44
CA CYS A 165 3.00 -28.49 -7.82
C CYS A 165 2.58 -29.83 -8.43
N GLY A 166 3.50 -30.60 -9.04
CA GLY A 166 3.19 -31.87 -9.70
C GLY A 166 2.43 -31.74 -11.03
N ALA A 167 2.25 -30.53 -11.56
CA ALA A 167 1.72 -30.30 -12.90
C ALA A 167 2.66 -30.86 -13.98
N PRO A 168 2.20 -31.08 -15.24
CA PRO A 168 3.06 -31.49 -16.34
C PRO A 168 4.29 -30.58 -16.48
N PRO A 169 5.47 -31.11 -16.89
CA PRO A 169 6.68 -30.31 -17.00
C PRO A 169 6.55 -29.23 -18.09
N TYR A 170 7.14 -28.07 -17.84
CA TYR A 170 7.13 -26.93 -18.77
C TYR A 170 7.63 -27.33 -20.17
N SER A 171 6.86 -27.01 -21.21
CA SER A 171 7.08 -27.48 -22.59
C SER A 171 7.30 -26.36 -23.62
N GLY A 172 7.43 -25.10 -23.17
CA GLY A 172 7.77 -23.96 -24.02
C GLY A 172 6.66 -23.45 -24.95
N ARG A 173 5.42 -23.93 -24.82
CA ARG A 173 4.30 -23.56 -25.70
C ARG A 173 3.78 -22.15 -25.40
N VAL A 174 3.19 -21.52 -26.40
CA VAL A 174 2.67 -20.14 -26.33
C VAL A 174 1.37 -19.99 -27.11
N GLY A 175 0.52 -19.05 -26.71
CA GLY A 175 -0.75 -18.73 -27.39
C GLY A 175 -1.65 -19.97 -27.52
N ALA A 176 -2.21 -20.17 -28.72
CA ALA A 176 -3.10 -21.30 -29.02
C ALA A 176 -2.45 -22.69 -28.91
N ALA A 177 -1.11 -22.80 -28.84
CA ALA A 177 -0.44 -24.08 -28.62
C ALA A 177 -0.34 -24.46 -27.13
N ASP A 178 -0.53 -23.51 -26.21
CA ASP A 178 -0.57 -23.73 -24.76
C ASP A 178 -2.02 -24.02 -24.31
N GLU A 179 -2.54 -25.15 -24.78
CA GLU A 179 -3.89 -25.65 -24.45
C GLU A 179 -4.01 -25.83 -22.93
N GLY A 180 -4.94 -25.10 -22.30
CA GLY A 180 -5.08 -25.06 -20.84
C GLY A 180 -4.09 -24.15 -20.10
N HIS A 181 -3.31 -23.33 -20.82
CA HIS A 181 -2.47 -22.26 -20.29
C HIS A 181 -1.45 -22.68 -19.22
N THR A 182 -0.95 -23.91 -19.29
CA THR A 182 -0.03 -24.47 -18.30
C THR A 182 1.34 -23.81 -18.41
N ASP A 183 1.92 -23.73 -19.61
CA ASP A 183 3.24 -23.12 -19.80
C ASP A 183 3.21 -21.62 -19.49
N THR A 184 2.07 -20.96 -19.70
CA THR A 184 1.82 -19.58 -19.30
C THR A 184 1.74 -19.43 -17.77
N ALA A 185 1.13 -20.38 -17.06
CA ALA A 185 1.11 -20.37 -15.60
C ALA A 185 2.52 -20.53 -14.99
N TYR A 186 3.34 -21.44 -15.54
CA TYR A 186 4.75 -21.59 -15.18
C TYR A 186 5.51 -20.27 -15.31
N ARG A 187 5.41 -19.59 -16.48
CA ARG A 187 6.08 -18.30 -16.72
C ARG A 187 5.62 -17.20 -15.77
N VAL A 188 4.30 -17.06 -15.56
CA VAL A 188 3.73 -16.04 -14.66
C VAL A 188 4.16 -16.25 -13.22
N VAL A 189 4.20 -17.49 -12.72
CA VAL A 189 4.65 -17.78 -11.35
C VAL A 189 6.14 -17.51 -11.20
N ALA A 190 6.97 -17.98 -12.14
CA ALA A 190 8.43 -17.81 -12.11
C ALA A 190 8.85 -16.33 -12.17
N ASP A 191 8.25 -15.55 -13.07
CA ASP A 191 8.47 -14.11 -13.20
C ASP A 191 8.06 -13.38 -11.91
N HIS A 192 6.82 -13.55 -11.46
CA HIS A 192 6.28 -12.75 -10.37
C HIS A 192 6.95 -13.07 -9.02
N ILE A 193 7.37 -14.33 -8.74
CA ILE A 193 8.11 -14.61 -7.49
C ILE A 193 9.52 -14.01 -7.52
N ARG A 194 10.16 -13.93 -8.69
CA ARG A 194 11.44 -13.23 -8.86
C ARG A 194 11.29 -11.74 -8.57
N THR A 195 10.28 -11.07 -9.14
CA THR A 195 9.97 -9.65 -8.85
C THR A 195 9.64 -9.42 -7.38
N LEU A 196 8.76 -10.24 -6.79
CA LEU A 196 8.36 -10.12 -5.38
C LEU A 196 9.56 -10.26 -4.44
N SER A 197 10.46 -11.22 -4.70
CA SER A 197 11.64 -11.44 -3.86
C SER A 197 12.57 -10.23 -3.83
N ILE A 198 12.85 -9.66 -5.01
CA ILE A 198 13.70 -8.47 -5.15
C ILE A 198 13.05 -7.27 -4.45
N CYS A 199 11.80 -6.94 -4.78
CA CYS A 199 11.15 -5.76 -4.21
C CYS A 199 10.95 -5.86 -2.68
N ILE A 200 10.75 -7.06 -2.12
CA ILE A 200 10.67 -7.25 -0.66
C ILE A 200 12.06 -7.08 -0.03
N ALA A 201 13.16 -7.49 -0.69
CA ALA A 201 14.52 -7.22 -0.22
C ALA A 201 14.83 -5.71 -0.19
N ASP A 202 14.34 -4.95 -1.18
CA ASP A 202 14.40 -3.48 -1.22
C ASP A 202 13.50 -2.79 -0.16
N GLY A 203 12.63 -3.54 0.52
CA GLY A 203 11.73 -3.07 1.59
C GLY A 203 10.30 -2.75 1.17
N VAL A 204 9.91 -3.07 -0.07
CA VAL A 204 8.56 -2.85 -0.62
C VAL A 204 7.77 -4.17 -0.58
N SER A 205 6.69 -4.22 0.19
CA SER A 205 5.91 -5.46 0.44
C SER A 205 4.42 -5.32 0.13
N PRO A 206 3.73 -6.39 -0.33
CA PRO A 206 2.31 -6.32 -0.75
C PRO A 206 1.36 -5.95 0.39
N GLY A 207 1.56 -6.58 1.56
CA GLY A 207 0.89 -6.26 2.81
C GLY A 207 -0.55 -6.77 2.90
N MET A 208 -0.94 -7.14 4.12
CA MET A 208 -2.20 -7.81 4.43
C MET A 208 -3.45 -7.07 3.93
N SER A 209 -4.50 -7.85 3.68
CA SER A 209 -5.86 -7.39 3.40
C SER A 209 -6.79 -7.81 4.55
N GLY A 210 -7.41 -6.86 5.25
CA GLY A 210 -8.44 -7.16 6.26
C GLY A 210 -8.35 -6.39 7.58
N ALA A 211 -8.68 -5.10 7.56
CA ALA A 211 -9.05 -4.33 8.76
C ALA A 211 -9.85 -3.06 8.38
N PRO A 212 -11.20 -3.08 8.44
CA PRO A 212 -12.00 -1.85 8.35
C PRO A 212 -11.85 -1.07 9.66
N GLY A 213 -11.00 -0.05 9.62
CA GLY A 213 -10.63 0.80 10.76
C GLY A 213 -9.56 1.82 10.33
N CYS A 214 -8.99 2.56 11.28
CA CYS A 214 -8.08 3.71 11.05
C CYS A 214 -6.88 3.45 10.09
N TRP A 215 -6.53 2.19 9.84
CA TRP A 215 -5.48 1.79 8.91
C TRP A 215 -5.88 1.81 7.42
N GLY A 216 -7.17 1.81 7.09
CA GLY A 216 -7.68 1.68 5.72
C GLY A 216 -7.09 2.71 4.74
N LEU A 217 -7.10 3.99 5.11
CA LEU A 217 -6.51 5.07 4.29
C LEU A 217 -4.99 4.92 4.15
N ILE A 218 -4.29 4.56 5.23
CA ILE A 218 -2.82 4.44 5.28
C ILE A 218 -2.29 3.39 4.28
N TRP A 219 -3.06 2.33 4.00
CA TRP A 219 -2.67 1.28 3.05
C TRP A 219 -2.98 1.60 1.58
N ALA A 220 -3.75 2.65 1.28
CA ALA A 220 -4.03 3.09 -0.10
C ALA A 220 -2.89 3.93 -0.70
N LEU A 221 -2.13 4.64 0.14
CA LEU A 221 -1.18 5.70 -0.23
C LEU A 221 0.21 5.19 -0.68
N ASN A 222 0.27 4.10 -1.46
CA ASN A 222 1.52 3.69 -2.12
C ASN A 222 1.28 2.84 -3.39
N PRO A 223 1.55 3.37 -4.61
CA PRO A 223 1.26 2.66 -5.86
C PRO A 223 2.11 1.40 -6.06
N SER A 224 3.38 1.40 -5.63
CA SER A 224 4.27 0.23 -5.73
C SER A 224 3.72 -0.98 -4.96
N ARG A 225 3.12 -0.74 -3.77
CA ARG A 225 2.47 -1.81 -2.98
C ARG A 225 1.20 -2.34 -3.65
N LEU A 226 0.42 -1.49 -4.32
CA LEU A 226 -0.73 -1.92 -5.13
C LEU A 226 -0.30 -2.80 -6.31
N VAL A 227 0.81 -2.48 -6.98
CA VAL A 227 1.38 -3.31 -8.05
C VAL A 227 1.86 -4.66 -7.51
N LEU A 228 2.68 -4.70 -6.45
CA LEU A 228 3.14 -5.97 -5.86
C LEU A 228 1.98 -6.83 -5.35
N ARG A 229 0.92 -6.20 -4.81
CA ARG A 229 -0.32 -6.88 -4.40
C ARG A 229 -1.08 -7.45 -5.59
N ARG A 230 -1.10 -6.80 -6.76
CA ARG A 230 -1.64 -7.38 -8.01
C ARG A 230 -0.78 -8.56 -8.50
N LEU A 231 0.55 -8.43 -8.51
CA LEU A 231 1.48 -9.47 -8.93
C LEU A 231 1.39 -10.73 -8.04
N LEU A 232 1.42 -10.58 -6.72
CA LEU A 232 1.25 -11.71 -5.78
C LEU A 232 -0.08 -12.42 -6.02
N ARG A 233 -1.19 -11.69 -6.06
CA ARG A 233 -2.52 -12.29 -6.24
C ARG A 233 -2.66 -13.00 -7.59
N ARG A 234 -2.02 -12.47 -8.63
CA ARG A 234 -1.89 -13.15 -9.93
C ARG A 234 -1.07 -14.44 -9.80
N ALA A 235 0.10 -14.40 -9.17
CA ALA A 235 0.93 -15.58 -8.94
C ALA A 235 0.19 -16.68 -8.15
N VAL A 236 -0.49 -16.33 -7.04
CA VAL A 236 -1.28 -17.26 -6.21
C VAL A 236 -2.43 -17.88 -7.00
N ARG A 237 -3.08 -17.09 -7.88
CA ARG A 237 -4.14 -17.59 -8.76
C ARG A 237 -3.59 -18.60 -9.78
N PHE A 238 -2.54 -18.24 -10.51
CA PHE A 238 -1.95 -19.13 -11.52
C PHE A 238 -1.34 -20.40 -10.88
N SER A 239 -0.77 -20.32 -9.67
CA SER A 239 -0.29 -21.50 -8.95
C SER A 239 -1.42 -22.42 -8.46
N THR A 240 -2.52 -21.88 -7.93
CA THR A 240 -3.58 -22.72 -7.32
C THR A 240 -4.71 -23.14 -8.26
N GLU A 241 -5.10 -22.31 -9.24
CA GLU A 241 -6.22 -22.62 -10.13
C GLU A 241 -5.78 -23.41 -11.38
N LEU A 242 -4.59 -23.09 -11.93
CA LEU A 242 -4.04 -23.75 -13.13
C LEU A 242 -3.03 -24.85 -12.77
N LEU A 243 -1.97 -24.52 -12.01
CA LEU A 243 -0.94 -25.51 -11.61
C LEU A 243 -1.36 -26.41 -10.43
N ARG A 244 -2.48 -26.11 -9.75
CA ARG A 244 -3.04 -26.87 -8.61
C ARG A 244 -2.07 -27.07 -7.43
N ALA A 245 -1.13 -26.13 -7.26
CA ALA A 245 -0.12 -26.16 -6.22
C ALA A 245 -0.73 -26.11 -4.79
N PRO A 246 -0.05 -26.69 -3.79
CA PRO A 246 -0.48 -26.64 -2.39
C PRO A 246 -0.35 -25.23 -1.79
N PRO A 247 -1.05 -24.89 -0.69
CA PRO A 247 -0.90 -23.61 -0.01
C PRO A 247 0.51 -23.41 0.59
N GLY A 248 1.06 -22.19 0.45
CA GLY A 248 2.42 -21.84 0.88
C GLY A 248 3.49 -22.11 -0.19
N PHE A 249 3.06 -22.40 -1.42
CA PHE A 249 3.95 -22.79 -2.51
C PHE A 249 4.81 -21.63 -3.03
N LEU A 250 4.31 -20.39 -3.05
CA LEU A 250 5.11 -19.26 -3.55
C LEU A 250 6.30 -18.96 -2.62
N GLY A 251 6.08 -19.05 -1.30
CA GLY A 251 7.15 -18.91 -0.31
C GLY A 251 8.25 -19.97 -0.47
N SER A 252 7.87 -21.19 -0.90
CA SER A 252 8.81 -22.30 -1.13
C SER A 252 9.76 -22.09 -2.31
N LEU A 253 9.43 -21.17 -3.24
CA LEU A 253 10.25 -20.86 -4.42
C LEU A 253 11.31 -19.79 -4.15
N VAL A 254 11.18 -18.99 -3.09
CA VAL A 254 12.11 -17.91 -2.73
C VAL A 254 13.57 -18.40 -2.61
N PRO A 255 13.89 -19.54 -1.97
CA PRO A 255 15.26 -20.04 -1.91
C PRO A 255 15.92 -20.25 -3.28
N VAL A 256 15.15 -20.62 -4.31
CA VAL A 256 15.66 -20.84 -5.68
C VAL A 256 15.93 -19.51 -6.40
N VAL A 257 15.15 -18.47 -6.11
CA VAL A 257 15.47 -17.10 -6.53
C VAL A 257 16.76 -16.61 -5.87
N VAL A 258 16.96 -16.93 -4.58
CA VAL A 258 18.17 -16.58 -3.82
C VAL A 258 19.40 -17.35 -4.31
N GLU A 259 19.26 -18.61 -4.69
CA GLU A 259 20.31 -19.41 -5.36
C GLU A 259 20.70 -18.79 -6.70
N THR A 260 19.72 -18.39 -7.51
CA THR A 260 19.93 -17.86 -8.87
C THR A 260 20.51 -16.43 -8.89
N LEU A 261 20.09 -15.57 -7.95
CA LEU A 261 20.40 -14.13 -7.98
C LEU A 261 21.21 -13.61 -6.78
N GLY A 262 21.24 -14.33 -5.67
CA GLY A 262 21.77 -13.82 -4.40
C GLY A 262 23.28 -13.49 -4.41
N GLY A 263 24.04 -14.01 -5.36
CA GLY A 263 25.44 -13.64 -5.57
C GLY A 263 25.62 -12.23 -6.17
N ALA A 264 24.63 -11.73 -6.90
CA ALA A 264 24.59 -10.36 -7.41
C ALA A 264 23.80 -9.40 -6.49
N TYR A 265 22.87 -9.95 -5.70
CA TYR A 265 21.96 -9.21 -4.80
C TYR A 265 22.08 -9.74 -3.36
N PRO A 266 23.10 -9.32 -2.57
CA PRO A 266 23.39 -9.91 -1.25
C PRO A 266 22.26 -9.78 -0.22
N GLU A 267 21.42 -8.75 -0.35
CA GLU A 267 20.18 -8.56 0.43
C GLU A 267 19.15 -9.68 0.23
N LEU A 268 19.07 -10.33 -0.95
CA LEU A 268 18.28 -11.55 -1.13
C LEU A 268 18.78 -12.68 -0.22
N GLN A 269 20.11 -12.86 -0.10
CA GLN A 269 20.68 -13.88 0.78
C GLN A 269 20.44 -13.56 2.26
N ARG A 270 20.68 -12.30 2.68
CA ARG A 270 20.49 -11.85 4.06
C ARG A 270 19.04 -11.98 4.53
N ASN A 271 18.09 -11.65 3.65
CA ASN A 271 16.67 -11.53 4.01
C ASN A 271 15.82 -12.76 3.57
N SER A 272 16.42 -13.77 2.94
CA SER A 272 15.76 -14.95 2.35
C SER A 272 14.61 -15.53 3.18
N ALA A 273 14.85 -15.84 4.45
CA ALA A 273 13.82 -16.41 5.35
C ALA A 273 12.68 -15.43 5.65
N GLN A 274 12.96 -14.13 5.73
CA GLN A 274 11.94 -13.09 5.93
C GLN A 274 11.10 -12.90 4.67
N ILE A 275 11.72 -12.91 3.48
CA ILE A 275 11.04 -12.82 2.20
C ILE A 275 10.09 -14.03 2.04
N ALA A 276 10.57 -15.24 2.30
CA ALA A 276 9.76 -16.46 2.25
C ALA A 276 8.57 -16.44 3.22
N SER A 277 8.76 -15.95 4.46
CA SER A 277 7.68 -15.78 5.43
C SER A 277 6.62 -14.80 4.93
N LEU A 278 7.03 -13.59 4.53
CA LEU A 278 6.11 -12.55 4.06
C LEU A 278 5.31 -12.97 2.82
N VAL A 279 5.94 -13.65 1.86
CA VAL A 279 5.24 -14.21 0.69
C VAL A 279 4.23 -15.28 1.12
N SER A 280 4.60 -16.17 2.06
CA SER A 280 3.70 -17.22 2.57
C SER A 280 2.51 -16.66 3.35
N GLU A 281 2.73 -15.59 4.13
CA GLU A 281 1.72 -14.91 4.94
C GLU A 281 0.69 -14.18 4.06
N ASP A 282 1.14 -13.37 3.09
CA ASP A 282 0.23 -12.69 2.15
C ASP A 282 -0.43 -13.70 1.17
N GLU A 283 0.23 -14.82 0.81
CA GLU A 283 -0.37 -15.95 0.07
C GLU A 283 -1.53 -16.57 0.86
N ALA A 284 -1.29 -16.98 2.11
CA ALA A 284 -2.30 -17.61 2.95
C ALA A 284 -3.48 -16.68 3.24
N ALA A 285 -3.22 -15.39 3.46
CA ALA A 285 -4.26 -14.38 3.63
C ALA A 285 -5.12 -14.25 2.36
N PHE A 286 -4.52 -14.17 1.17
CA PHE A 286 -5.28 -14.07 -0.07
C PHE A 286 -6.05 -15.35 -0.41
N LEU A 287 -5.50 -16.54 -0.13
CA LEU A 287 -6.20 -17.81 -0.32
C LEU A 287 -7.47 -17.91 0.56
N ALA A 288 -7.41 -17.41 1.80
CA ALA A 288 -8.60 -17.32 2.65
C ALA A 288 -9.66 -16.38 2.07
N SER A 289 -9.27 -15.19 1.61
CA SER A 289 -10.16 -14.23 0.92
C SER A 289 -10.78 -14.82 -0.35
N LEU A 290 -9.99 -15.51 -1.18
CA LEU A 290 -10.42 -16.12 -2.44
C LEU A 290 -11.43 -17.26 -2.20
N GLN A 291 -11.19 -18.11 -1.20
CA GLN A 291 -12.16 -19.14 -0.79
C GLN A 291 -13.48 -18.53 -0.28
N GLN A 292 -13.43 -17.43 0.47
CA GLN A 292 -14.63 -16.74 0.93
C GLN A 292 -15.38 -16.07 -0.22
N GLY A 293 -14.67 -15.44 -1.17
CA GLY A 293 -15.23 -14.87 -2.38
C GLY A 293 -15.91 -15.92 -3.27
N ARG A 294 -15.27 -17.08 -3.52
CA ARG A 294 -15.88 -18.21 -4.25
C ARG A 294 -17.22 -18.62 -3.63
N ARG A 295 -17.31 -18.75 -2.30
CA ARG A 295 -18.56 -19.10 -1.58
C ARG A 295 -19.67 -18.05 -1.73
N ILE A 296 -19.31 -16.77 -1.86
CA ILE A 296 -20.27 -15.67 -2.08
C ILE A 296 -20.75 -15.68 -3.54
N ILE A 297 -19.82 -15.74 -4.51
CA ILE A 297 -20.14 -15.83 -5.95
C ILE A 297 -21.07 -17.03 -6.20
N GLU A 298 -20.73 -18.22 -5.71
CA GLU A 298 -21.56 -19.42 -5.89
C GLU A 298 -22.93 -19.33 -5.19
N ARG A 299 -23.02 -18.68 -4.03
CA ARG A 299 -24.30 -18.44 -3.35
C ARG A 299 -25.19 -17.47 -4.12
N THR A 300 -24.59 -16.44 -4.72
CA THR A 300 -25.31 -15.44 -5.52
C THR A 300 -25.75 -16.03 -6.85
N VAL A 301 -24.85 -16.68 -7.61
CA VAL A 301 -25.19 -17.34 -8.89
C VAL A 301 -26.30 -18.39 -8.73
N ARG A 302 -26.33 -19.16 -7.64
CA ARG A 302 -27.44 -20.09 -7.33
C ARG A 302 -28.80 -19.44 -7.02
N ARG A 303 -28.88 -18.11 -7.01
CA ARG A 303 -30.11 -17.32 -6.77
C ARG A 303 -30.51 -16.47 -7.98
N LEU A 304 -29.67 -16.42 -9.01
CA LEU A 304 -29.94 -15.73 -10.27
C LEU A 304 -30.80 -16.61 -11.19
N GLY A 305 -31.74 -15.99 -11.88
CA GLY A 305 -32.48 -16.59 -12.98
C GLY A 305 -31.64 -16.74 -14.26
N PRO A 306 -32.17 -17.41 -15.30
CA PRO A 306 -31.41 -17.72 -16.53
C PRO A 306 -31.00 -16.51 -17.39
N SER A 307 -31.39 -15.30 -17.01
CA SER A 307 -31.11 -14.06 -17.75
C SER A 307 -30.68 -12.92 -16.82
N ASP A 308 -30.43 -13.20 -15.54
CA ASP A 308 -30.04 -12.19 -14.57
C ASP A 308 -28.52 -11.97 -14.61
N VAL A 309 -28.11 -10.71 -14.62
CA VAL A 309 -26.70 -10.31 -14.45
C VAL A 309 -26.26 -10.46 -12.99
N PHE A 310 -24.97 -10.71 -12.77
CA PHE A 310 -24.41 -10.73 -11.42
C PHE A 310 -24.43 -9.31 -10.81
N PRO A 311 -25.04 -9.09 -9.63
CA PRO A 311 -25.26 -7.75 -9.09
C PRO A 311 -23.96 -6.98 -8.83
N ALA A 312 -23.94 -5.72 -9.28
CA ALA A 312 -22.80 -4.83 -9.13
C ALA A 312 -22.40 -4.62 -7.67
N GLU A 313 -23.37 -4.48 -6.75
CA GLU A 313 -23.15 -4.26 -5.32
C GLU A 313 -22.44 -5.46 -4.68
N VAL A 314 -22.75 -6.68 -5.14
CA VAL A 314 -22.09 -7.91 -4.66
C VAL A 314 -20.65 -7.95 -5.19
N ALA A 315 -20.42 -7.63 -6.46
CA ALA A 315 -19.07 -7.56 -7.03
C ALA A 315 -18.21 -6.45 -6.39
N TRP A 316 -18.81 -5.29 -6.09
CA TRP A 316 -18.17 -4.19 -5.35
C TRP A 316 -17.80 -4.62 -3.93
N SER A 317 -18.70 -5.32 -3.22
CA SER A 317 -18.44 -5.85 -1.87
C SER A 317 -17.33 -6.93 -1.81
N LEU A 318 -17.06 -7.59 -2.94
CA LEU A 318 -15.95 -8.54 -3.12
C LEU A 318 -14.63 -7.83 -3.48
N SER A 319 -14.69 -6.61 -4.00
CA SER A 319 -13.59 -5.90 -4.63
C SER A 319 -12.52 -5.38 -3.65
N LEU A 320 -11.49 -4.71 -4.16
CA LEU A 320 -10.50 -3.93 -3.38
C LEU A 320 -11.12 -2.82 -2.50
N SER A 321 -12.32 -2.34 -2.82
CA SER A 321 -13.08 -1.38 -1.99
C SER A 321 -14.08 -2.07 -1.04
N GLY A 322 -14.22 -3.39 -1.15
CA GLY A 322 -15.09 -4.21 -0.30
C GLY A 322 -14.33 -5.03 0.74
N ASN A 323 -15.08 -5.73 1.60
CA ASN A 323 -14.57 -6.47 2.77
C ASN A 323 -13.60 -7.62 2.46
N LEU A 324 -13.43 -8.01 1.18
CA LEU A 324 -12.66 -9.20 0.79
C LEU A 324 -11.53 -8.95 -0.22
N GLY A 325 -11.45 -7.74 -0.79
CA GLY A 325 -10.24 -7.26 -1.42
C GLY A 325 -9.90 -7.84 -2.79
N LEU A 326 -10.77 -8.60 -3.47
CA LEU A 326 -10.44 -9.26 -4.75
C LEU A 326 -10.29 -8.25 -5.90
N PRO A 327 -9.45 -8.50 -6.93
CA PRO A 327 -9.48 -7.72 -8.16
C PRO A 327 -10.81 -7.90 -8.90
N LEU A 328 -11.36 -6.83 -9.49
CA LEU A 328 -12.59 -6.90 -10.28
C LEU A 328 -12.43 -7.78 -11.52
N ASP A 329 -11.26 -7.74 -12.17
CA ASP A 329 -10.91 -8.60 -13.30
C ASP A 329 -10.99 -10.10 -12.94
N LEU A 330 -10.63 -10.44 -11.69
CA LEU A 330 -10.73 -11.80 -11.17
C LEU A 330 -12.20 -12.19 -10.91
N VAL A 331 -12.99 -11.29 -10.31
CA VAL A 331 -14.43 -11.52 -10.11
C VAL A 331 -15.15 -11.71 -11.45
N LYS A 332 -14.86 -10.88 -12.45
CA LYS A 332 -15.39 -10.98 -13.82
C LYS A 332 -15.06 -12.33 -14.45
N LEU A 333 -13.79 -12.74 -14.44
CA LEU A 333 -13.37 -14.01 -15.06
C LEU A 333 -13.96 -15.23 -14.32
N MET A 334 -14.09 -15.18 -12.99
CA MET A 334 -14.79 -16.21 -12.19
C MET A 334 -16.31 -16.30 -12.46
N LEU A 335 -16.89 -15.31 -13.13
CA LEU A 335 -18.28 -15.31 -13.61
C LEU A 335 -18.35 -15.78 -15.08
N GLU A 336 -17.39 -15.39 -15.91
CA GLU A 336 -17.20 -15.90 -17.28
C GLU A 336 -17.01 -17.44 -17.28
N GLU A 337 -16.19 -17.97 -16.37
CA GLU A 337 -16.05 -19.43 -16.09
C GLU A 337 -17.37 -20.13 -15.76
N LYS A 338 -18.40 -19.38 -15.34
CA LYS A 338 -19.74 -19.87 -14.96
C LYS A 338 -20.82 -19.48 -15.97
N GLY A 339 -20.45 -18.81 -17.08
CA GLY A 339 -21.39 -18.32 -18.10
C GLY A 339 -22.26 -17.13 -17.66
N VAL A 340 -21.88 -16.40 -16.61
CA VAL A 340 -22.66 -15.30 -16.03
C VAL A 340 -22.05 -13.95 -16.41
N GLN A 341 -22.87 -13.03 -16.93
CA GLN A 341 -22.48 -11.64 -17.20
C GLN A 341 -22.45 -10.83 -15.90
N LEU A 342 -21.47 -9.94 -15.74
CA LEU A 342 -21.40 -8.98 -14.64
C LEU A 342 -22.17 -7.70 -14.99
N ASP A 343 -23.01 -7.19 -14.08
CA ASP A 343 -23.60 -5.86 -14.22
C ASP A 343 -22.49 -4.79 -14.20
N SER A 344 -22.07 -4.40 -15.39
CA SER A 344 -20.93 -3.48 -15.57
C SER A 344 -21.39 -2.02 -15.46
N ALA A 345 -22.63 -1.71 -15.85
CA ALA A 345 -23.20 -0.37 -15.75
C ALA A 345 -23.50 0.00 -14.28
N GLY A 346 -24.04 -0.93 -13.49
CA GLY A 346 -24.15 -0.76 -12.04
C GLY A 346 -22.80 -0.63 -11.35
N LEU A 347 -21.76 -1.29 -11.86
CA LEU A 347 -20.40 -1.22 -11.30
C LEU A 347 -19.71 0.12 -11.62
N GLU A 348 -19.88 0.64 -12.84
CA GLU A 348 -19.44 1.99 -13.22
C GLU A 348 -20.16 3.06 -12.40
N ARG A 349 -21.47 2.92 -12.18
CA ARG A 349 -22.24 3.79 -11.30
C ARG A 349 -21.70 3.76 -9.86
N LEU A 350 -21.49 2.58 -9.26
CA LEU A 350 -20.89 2.46 -7.91
C LEU A 350 -19.47 3.05 -7.86
N ALA A 351 -18.68 2.89 -8.92
CA ALA A 351 -17.37 3.51 -9.04
C ALA A 351 -17.44 5.04 -9.12
N GLN A 352 -18.45 5.61 -9.77
CA GLN A 352 -18.70 7.06 -9.81
C GLN A 352 -19.22 7.57 -8.46
N GLU A 353 -20.17 6.87 -7.84
CA GLU A 353 -20.70 7.19 -6.49
C GLU A 353 -19.57 7.21 -5.45
N GLU A 354 -18.69 6.19 -5.44
CA GLU A 354 -17.56 6.16 -4.51
C GLU A 354 -16.39 7.06 -4.96
N ALA A 355 -16.22 7.37 -6.25
CA ALA A 355 -15.28 8.41 -6.69
C ALA A 355 -15.72 9.81 -6.24
N GLN A 356 -17.03 10.09 -6.24
CA GLN A 356 -17.59 11.33 -5.68
C GLN A 356 -17.44 11.37 -4.16
N HIS A 357 -17.70 10.26 -3.46
CA HIS A 357 -17.50 10.14 -2.02
C HIS A 357 -16.02 10.25 -1.61
N ARG A 358 -15.09 9.76 -2.45
CA ARG A 358 -13.64 9.98 -2.28
C ARG A 358 -13.22 11.40 -2.66
N ALA A 359 -13.81 12.04 -3.66
CA ALA A 359 -13.57 13.47 -3.93
C ALA A 359 -14.03 14.38 -2.77
N GLN A 360 -14.80 13.84 -1.81
CA GLN A 360 -15.21 14.49 -0.56
C GLN A 360 -14.40 14.02 0.68
N GLN A 361 -13.50 13.03 0.55
CA GLN A 361 -12.81 12.35 1.68
C GLN A 361 -11.39 11.84 1.37
N ALA A 362 -10.77 12.25 0.27
CA ALA A 362 -9.46 11.78 -0.15
C ALA A 362 -8.60 12.93 -0.66
N GLU A 363 -7.53 13.20 0.09
CA GLU A 363 -6.33 13.87 -0.40
C GLU A 363 -5.89 13.35 -1.79
N PRO A 364 -5.36 14.22 -2.66
CA PRO A 364 -5.00 13.84 -4.01
C PRO A 364 -3.96 12.72 -4.01
N VAL A 365 -4.28 11.62 -4.69
CA VAL A 365 -3.24 10.76 -5.26
C VAL A 365 -2.35 11.64 -6.13
N GLN A 366 -1.04 11.40 -6.10
CA GLN A 366 -0.07 12.18 -6.86
C GLN A 366 -0.27 11.94 -8.37
N GLU A 367 -1.19 12.71 -8.97
CA GLU A 367 -1.43 12.77 -10.40
C GLU A 367 -0.13 13.11 -11.14
N GLN A 368 -0.05 12.73 -12.42
CA GLN A 368 0.96 13.26 -13.32
C GLN A 368 0.63 14.71 -13.63
N GLY A 369 0.93 15.58 -12.67
CA GLY A 369 0.77 17.01 -12.80
C GLY A 369 1.60 17.56 -13.96
N LEU A 370 1.15 18.70 -14.47
CA LEU A 370 1.91 19.48 -15.42
C LEU A 370 3.28 19.80 -14.83
N ARG A 371 4.34 19.38 -15.53
CA ARG A 371 5.73 19.60 -15.12
C ARG A 371 6.48 20.24 -16.26
N LEU A 372 7.19 21.34 -15.97
CA LEU A 372 8.10 21.94 -16.93
C LEU A 372 9.28 20.99 -17.16
N ASP A 373 9.44 20.56 -18.40
CA ASP A 373 10.62 19.79 -18.80
C ASP A 373 11.89 20.66 -18.82
N VAL A 374 13.03 20.03 -19.10
CA VAL A 374 14.34 20.69 -19.13
C VAL A 374 14.45 21.69 -20.31
N HIS A 375 13.61 21.57 -21.34
CA HIS A 375 13.58 22.46 -22.51
C HIS A 375 12.76 23.72 -22.23
N ALA A 376 11.64 23.60 -21.53
CA ALA A 376 10.84 24.72 -21.04
C ALA A 376 11.67 25.58 -20.08
N LEU A 377 12.32 24.97 -19.09
CA LEU A 377 13.25 25.65 -18.18
C LEU A 377 14.42 26.30 -18.93
N GLY A 378 15.03 25.58 -19.87
CA GLY A 378 16.09 26.14 -20.72
C GLY A 378 15.60 27.24 -21.68
N ALA A 379 14.33 27.24 -22.08
CA ALA A 379 13.74 28.29 -22.93
C ALA A 379 13.53 29.59 -22.15
N LEU A 380 12.99 29.50 -20.93
CA LEU A 380 12.87 30.63 -20.00
C LEU A 380 14.23 31.30 -19.76
N GLN A 381 15.27 30.50 -19.48
CA GLN A 381 16.64 31.00 -19.32
C GLN A 381 17.19 31.67 -20.59
N ARG A 382 16.97 31.09 -21.79
CA ARG A 382 17.37 31.71 -23.07
C ARG A 382 16.58 32.99 -23.40
N GLN A 383 15.35 33.10 -22.92
CA GLN A 383 14.49 34.28 -23.07
C GLN A 383 14.81 35.36 -22.02
N GLY A 384 15.68 35.08 -21.03
CA GLY A 384 16.01 36.00 -19.95
C GLY A 384 14.90 36.17 -18.91
N VAL A 385 13.96 35.23 -18.83
CA VAL A 385 12.88 35.26 -17.84
C VAL A 385 13.47 35.01 -16.45
N PRO A 386 13.28 35.92 -15.47
CA PRO A 386 13.85 35.77 -14.13
C PRO A 386 13.15 34.64 -13.35
N PRO A 387 13.86 33.96 -12.42
CA PRO A 387 13.25 33.10 -11.42
C PRO A 387 12.11 33.81 -10.66
N THR A 388 11.09 33.06 -10.26
CA THR A 388 9.93 33.63 -9.54
C THR A 388 10.34 34.03 -8.12
N ASP A 389 10.07 35.28 -7.73
CA ASP A 389 10.21 35.73 -6.34
C ASP A 389 9.07 35.17 -5.48
N ASP A 390 9.37 34.13 -4.70
CA ASP A 390 8.41 33.51 -3.79
C ASP A 390 8.47 34.04 -2.35
N SER A 391 9.28 35.09 -2.09
CA SER A 391 9.36 35.73 -0.78
C SER A 391 8.02 36.29 -0.25
N PRO A 392 7.04 36.73 -1.08
CA PRO A 392 5.73 37.14 -0.60
C PRO A 392 4.95 36.02 0.13
N LYS A 393 5.31 34.73 -0.02
CA LYS A 393 4.65 33.64 0.73
C LYS A 393 4.86 33.74 2.25
N TYR A 394 5.89 34.45 2.69
CA TYR A 394 6.19 34.75 4.09
C TYR A 394 5.57 36.08 4.59
N ASN A 395 4.91 36.85 3.72
CA ASN A 395 4.26 38.11 4.11
C ASN A 395 2.93 37.82 4.82
N TYR A 396 3.00 37.53 6.11
CA TYR A 396 1.82 37.39 6.96
C TYR A 396 2.10 37.84 8.40
N SER A 397 1.05 38.28 9.09
CA SER A 397 1.13 38.78 10.47
C SER A 397 0.00 38.24 11.36
N LEU A 398 0.13 38.42 12.67
CA LEU A 398 -0.90 38.08 13.65
C LEU A 398 -1.64 39.35 14.06
N ARG A 399 -2.95 39.40 13.81
CA ARG A 399 -3.83 40.51 14.21
C ARG A 399 -3.96 40.54 15.75
N PRO A 400 -4.25 41.70 16.38
CA PRO A 400 -4.54 41.77 17.82
C PRO A 400 -5.71 40.90 18.30
N SER A 401 -6.56 40.42 17.39
CA SER A 401 -7.65 39.48 17.64
C SER A 401 -7.23 37.99 17.60
N GLY A 402 -5.96 37.69 17.34
CA GLY A 402 -5.44 36.31 17.22
C GLY A 402 -5.64 35.65 15.85
N GLY A 403 -6.40 36.27 14.94
CA GLY A 403 -6.47 35.83 13.54
C GLY A 403 -5.22 36.20 12.75
N TYR A 404 -4.89 35.44 11.71
CA TYR A 404 -3.81 35.79 10.78
C TYR A 404 -4.27 36.85 9.76
N GLU A 405 -3.29 37.53 9.16
CA GLU A 405 -3.46 38.41 8.02
C GLU A 405 -2.39 38.03 6.98
N PHE A 406 -2.81 37.57 5.81
CA PHE A 406 -1.92 37.27 4.69
C PHE A 406 -1.81 38.48 3.76
N GLY A 407 -0.60 38.81 3.33
CA GLY A 407 -0.33 39.94 2.47
C GLY A 407 -0.84 39.74 1.04
N THR A 408 -1.52 40.76 0.52
CA THR A 408 -1.88 40.85 -0.90
C THR A 408 -0.64 40.79 -1.78
N CYS A 409 -0.69 39.99 -2.84
CA CYS A 409 0.36 39.92 -3.85
C CYS A 409 -0.25 40.20 -5.24
N GLU A 410 0.33 41.13 -5.98
CA GLU A 410 -0.01 41.40 -7.38
C GLU A 410 1.19 41.01 -8.26
N ALA A 411 0.96 40.19 -9.28
CA ALA A 411 2.00 39.61 -10.13
C ALA A 411 1.65 39.71 -11.62
N GLN A 412 2.68 39.62 -12.47
CA GLN A 412 2.54 39.54 -13.91
C GLN A 412 2.64 38.10 -14.41
N VAL A 413 1.75 37.71 -15.33
CA VAL A 413 1.86 36.47 -16.11
C VAL A 413 3.10 36.53 -16.99
N LEU A 414 4.14 35.78 -16.64
CA LEU A 414 5.40 35.70 -17.41
C LEU A 414 5.33 34.66 -18.53
N GLN A 415 4.68 33.52 -18.28
CA GLN A 415 4.47 32.47 -19.29
C GLN A 415 3.24 31.63 -18.95
N LEU A 416 2.55 31.17 -19.99
CA LEU A 416 1.49 30.18 -19.88
C LEU A 416 1.90 28.89 -20.59
N TYR A 417 1.45 27.77 -20.06
CA TYR A 417 1.64 26.43 -20.59
C TYR A 417 0.28 25.74 -20.65
N THR A 418 0.00 24.98 -21.71
CA THR A 418 -1.18 24.10 -21.75
C THR A 418 -0.99 22.89 -20.83
N GLU A 419 -2.05 22.11 -20.60
CA GLU A 419 -1.99 20.87 -19.81
C GLU A 419 -0.99 19.83 -20.38
N ASP A 420 -0.65 19.96 -21.66
CA ASP A 420 0.38 19.19 -22.36
C ASP A 420 1.82 19.77 -22.23
N GLY A 421 2.01 20.91 -21.56
CA GLY A 421 3.34 21.51 -21.38
C GLY A 421 3.87 22.35 -22.53
N THR A 422 3.10 22.54 -23.61
CA THR A 422 3.44 23.50 -24.67
C THR A 422 3.28 24.93 -24.18
N ALA A 423 4.32 25.76 -24.38
CA ALA A 423 4.28 27.18 -24.04
C ALA A 423 3.37 27.97 -25.00
N VAL A 424 2.45 28.78 -24.47
CA VAL A 424 1.45 29.51 -25.23
C VAL A 424 1.33 30.97 -24.79
N ALA A 425 0.99 31.88 -25.72
CA ALA A 425 0.79 33.30 -25.41
C ALA A 425 -0.55 33.59 -24.69
N SER A 426 -1.50 32.67 -24.78
CA SER A 426 -2.83 32.78 -24.15
C SER A 426 -3.50 31.41 -24.07
N VAL A 427 -4.31 31.20 -23.05
CA VAL A 427 -5.22 30.05 -22.93
C VAL A 427 -6.67 30.49 -23.09
N GLY A 428 -7.55 29.57 -23.48
CA GLY A 428 -8.99 29.81 -23.66
C GLY A 428 -9.84 29.43 -22.46
N GLU A 429 -11.11 29.83 -22.52
CA GLU A 429 -12.17 29.41 -21.60
C GLU A 429 -12.26 27.87 -21.48
N GLY A 430 -12.39 27.39 -20.24
CA GLY A 430 -12.54 25.98 -19.91
C GLY A 430 -11.24 25.15 -19.91
N GLN A 431 -10.07 25.76 -20.16
CA GLN A 431 -8.79 25.04 -20.22
C GLN A 431 -8.08 24.96 -18.86
N ARG A 432 -7.37 23.85 -18.61
CA ARG A 432 -6.33 23.78 -17.56
C ARG A 432 -4.99 24.25 -18.14
N CYS A 433 -4.21 24.95 -17.32
CA CYS A 433 -2.93 25.51 -17.73
C CYS A 433 -1.91 25.58 -16.59
N GLY A 434 -0.64 25.63 -16.97
CA GLY A 434 0.46 26.01 -16.11
C GLY A 434 0.72 27.51 -16.23
N LEU A 435 0.96 28.15 -15.10
CA LEU A 435 1.19 29.59 -15.02
C LEU A 435 2.50 29.88 -14.29
N LEU A 436 3.37 30.66 -14.93
CA LEU A 436 4.52 31.29 -14.30
C LEU A 436 4.26 32.78 -14.06
N LEU A 437 4.70 33.23 -12.88
CA LEU A 437 4.57 34.60 -12.39
C LEU A 437 5.95 35.18 -12.07
N ASP A 438 6.07 36.52 -12.09
CA ASP A 438 7.27 37.23 -11.63
C ASP A 438 7.51 37.03 -10.13
N LYS A 439 6.42 36.98 -9.36
CA LYS A 439 6.43 36.71 -7.93
C LYS A 439 5.15 36.03 -7.47
N THR A 440 5.16 35.40 -6.30
CA THR A 440 3.98 34.72 -5.75
C THR A 440 3.92 34.70 -4.23
N ASN A 441 2.70 34.76 -3.67
CA ASN A 441 2.45 34.48 -2.25
C ASN A 441 2.04 33.01 -2.00
N PHE A 442 1.92 32.17 -3.03
CA PHE A 442 1.65 30.74 -2.88
C PHE A 442 2.91 29.98 -2.42
N TYR A 443 2.71 29.04 -1.50
CA TYR A 443 3.72 28.06 -1.12
C TYR A 443 3.71 26.92 -2.13
N ALA A 444 4.84 26.67 -2.78
CA ALA A 444 5.03 25.51 -3.62
C ALA A 444 5.45 24.27 -2.79
N GLU A 445 5.09 23.06 -3.24
CA GLU A 445 5.39 21.81 -2.53
C GLU A 445 6.91 21.66 -2.29
N GLN A 446 7.35 21.79 -1.03
CA GLN A 446 8.75 21.64 -0.60
C GLN A 446 8.84 21.32 0.90
N GLY A 447 9.97 20.78 1.37
CA GLY A 447 10.20 20.48 2.81
C GLY A 447 9.24 19.47 3.45
N GLY A 448 8.42 18.78 2.65
CA GLY A 448 7.32 17.93 3.12
C GLY A 448 6.02 18.69 3.46
N GLN A 449 5.93 20.00 3.22
CA GLN A 449 4.66 20.73 3.26
C GLN A 449 4.00 20.70 1.88
N ALA A 450 2.71 20.30 1.84
CA ALA A 450 1.89 20.38 0.64
C ALA A 450 1.77 21.82 0.13
N SER A 451 1.65 21.99 -1.19
CA SER A 451 1.47 23.31 -1.81
C SER A 451 0.18 23.98 -1.38
N ASP A 452 0.11 25.31 -1.48
CA ASP A 452 -1.16 26.01 -1.39
C ASP A 452 -2.05 25.78 -2.61
N ARG A 453 -3.34 25.94 -2.35
CA ARG A 453 -4.42 26.13 -3.34
C ARG A 453 -5.04 27.51 -3.13
N GLY A 454 -5.84 27.99 -4.07
CA GLY A 454 -6.45 29.32 -3.98
C GLY A 454 -7.05 29.76 -5.32
N TYR A 455 -6.97 31.06 -5.61
CA TYR A 455 -7.38 31.63 -6.89
C TYR A 455 -6.60 32.90 -7.24
N LEU A 456 -6.72 33.31 -8.49
CA LEU A 456 -6.21 34.56 -9.03
C LEU A 456 -7.37 35.42 -9.53
N VAL A 457 -7.19 36.75 -9.53
CA VAL A 457 -8.16 37.71 -10.08
C VAL A 457 -7.42 38.66 -11.01
N ARG A 458 -7.91 38.93 -12.21
CA ARG A 458 -7.22 39.85 -13.15
C ARG A 458 -7.40 41.29 -12.68
N VAL A 459 -6.33 42.08 -12.63
CA VAL A 459 -6.35 43.47 -12.15
C VAL A 459 -7.27 44.29 -13.04
N GLY A 460 -8.35 44.83 -12.47
CA GLY A 460 -9.40 45.57 -13.19
C GLY A 460 -10.60 44.74 -13.67
N LEU A 461 -10.60 43.42 -13.46
CA LEU A 461 -11.72 42.50 -13.74
C LEU A 461 -11.96 41.59 -12.52
N GLN A 462 -12.67 42.11 -11.53
CA GLN A 462 -12.81 41.46 -10.22
C GLN A 462 -13.83 40.31 -10.17
N ASP A 463 -14.72 40.22 -11.16
CA ASP A 463 -15.82 39.25 -11.18
C ASP A 463 -15.42 37.84 -11.62
N VAL A 464 -14.15 37.62 -11.99
CA VAL A 464 -13.65 36.37 -12.59
C VAL A 464 -12.49 35.79 -11.75
N LEU A 465 -12.75 34.64 -11.13
CA LEU A 465 -11.77 33.91 -10.31
C LEU A 465 -11.13 32.80 -11.15
N PHE A 466 -9.80 32.74 -11.18
CA PHE A 466 -9.02 31.68 -11.85
C PHE A 466 -8.49 30.72 -10.78
N PRO A 467 -9.11 29.53 -10.55
CA PRO A 467 -8.74 28.66 -9.43
C PRO A 467 -7.33 28.08 -9.61
N VAL A 468 -6.51 28.16 -8.56
CA VAL A 468 -5.18 27.55 -8.47
C VAL A 468 -5.30 26.25 -7.68
N ALA A 469 -5.06 25.12 -8.34
CA ALA A 469 -5.18 23.79 -7.74
C ALA A 469 -3.96 23.42 -6.88
N ARG A 470 -2.75 23.77 -7.34
CA ARG A 470 -1.47 23.56 -6.64
C ARG A 470 -0.34 24.41 -7.22
N ALA A 471 0.76 24.51 -6.49
CA ALA A 471 1.99 25.18 -6.91
C ALA A 471 3.22 24.25 -6.73
N GLN A 472 4.10 24.18 -7.73
CA GLN A 472 5.30 23.32 -7.71
C GLN A 472 6.57 24.11 -8.05
N VAL A 473 7.67 23.85 -7.34
CA VAL A 473 8.99 24.37 -7.68
C VAL A 473 9.51 23.67 -8.94
N CYS A 474 9.91 24.45 -9.95
CA CYS A 474 10.47 23.97 -11.21
C CYS A 474 11.69 24.83 -11.58
N GLY A 475 12.90 24.38 -11.25
CA GLY A 475 14.15 25.00 -11.69
C GLY A 475 14.38 26.46 -11.26
N GLY A 476 13.76 26.91 -10.16
CA GLY A 476 13.77 28.30 -9.69
C GLY A 476 12.51 29.11 -10.06
N PHE A 477 11.61 28.54 -10.86
CA PHE A 477 10.28 29.12 -11.13
C PHE A 477 9.23 28.41 -10.27
N ILE A 478 8.13 29.11 -9.95
CA ILE A 478 6.95 28.50 -9.34
C ILE A 478 5.87 28.29 -10.40
N LEU A 479 5.60 27.03 -10.71
CA LEU A 479 4.53 26.61 -11.61
C LEU A 479 3.22 26.48 -10.84
N HIS A 480 2.24 27.30 -11.17
CA HIS A 480 0.88 27.24 -10.63
C HIS A 480 0.02 26.44 -11.62
N GLU A 481 -0.69 25.40 -11.18
CA GLU A 481 -1.74 24.78 -11.99
C GLU A 481 -3.04 25.53 -11.82
N VAL A 482 -3.58 26.05 -12.93
CA VAL A 482 -4.71 26.98 -12.97
C VAL A 482 -5.80 26.43 -13.87
N ALA A 483 -7.07 26.59 -13.47
CA ALA A 483 -8.21 26.46 -14.36
C ALA A 483 -8.61 27.86 -14.89
N ALA A 484 -8.73 28.00 -16.20
CA ALA A 484 -9.02 29.26 -16.87
C ALA A 484 -10.50 29.32 -17.31
N PRO A 485 -11.41 29.96 -16.53
CA PRO A 485 -12.79 30.17 -16.98
C PRO A 485 -12.92 31.24 -18.05
N GLU A 486 -11.94 32.16 -18.16
CA GLU A 486 -11.83 33.12 -19.25
C GLU A 486 -10.43 33.08 -19.88
N CYS A 487 -10.24 33.84 -20.97
CA CYS A 487 -8.94 33.95 -21.62
C CYS A 487 -7.92 34.71 -20.76
N LEU A 488 -6.91 33.97 -20.26
CA LEU A 488 -5.72 34.50 -19.59
C LEU A 488 -4.56 34.60 -20.59
N LYS A 489 -3.74 35.67 -20.50
CA LYS A 489 -2.68 35.97 -21.47
C LYS A 489 -1.35 36.30 -20.82
N VAL A 490 -0.25 36.02 -21.53
CA VAL A 490 1.08 36.48 -21.14
C VAL A 490 1.10 38.02 -21.11
N GLY A 491 1.63 38.58 -20.03
CA GLY A 491 1.63 40.01 -19.73
C GLY A 491 0.44 40.50 -18.89
N ASP A 492 -0.62 39.71 -18.68
CA ASP A 492 -1.71 40.08 -17.77
C ASP A 492 -1.21 40.33 -16.34
N GLN A 493 -1.89 41.24 -15.63
CA GLN A 493 -1.66 41.50 -14.21
C GLN A 493 -2.74 40.78 -13.38
N VAL A 494 -2.33 40.08 -12.32
CA VAL A 494 -3.20 39.28 -11.45
C VAL A 494 -2.96 39.55 -9.97
N GLN A 495 -4.03 39.60 -9.18
CA GLN A 495 -4.00 39.54 -7.72
C GLN A 495 -4.10 38.08 -7.26
N LEU A 496 -3.30 37.70 -6.26
CA LEU A 496 -3.13 36.32 -5.80
C LEU A 496 -3.76 36.11 -4.43
N HIS A 497 -4.71 35.17 -4.34
CA HIS A 497 -5.46 34.86 -3.13
C HIS A 497 -5.27 33.38 -2.77
N VAL A 498 -4.48 33.11 -1.73
CA VAL A 498 -4.36 31.76 -1.15
C VAL A 498 -5.64 31.39 -0.39
N ASP A 499 -5.97 30.11 -0.31
CA ASP A 499 -6.93 29.59 0.66
C ASP A 499 -6.30 29.74 2.07
N GLU A 500 -6.69 30.80 2.78
CA GLU A 500 -6.15 31.14 4.10
C GLU A 500 -6.34 30.00 5.13
N ALA A 501 -7.41 29.21 5.01
CA ALA A 501 -7.69 28.09 5.93
C ALA A 501 -6.77 26.90 5.62
N TRP A 502 -6.62 26.54 4.35
CA TRP A 502 -5.65 25.53 3.90
C TRP A 502 -4.23 25.91 4.32
N ARG A 503 -3.82 27.15 4.02
CA ARG A 503 -2.51 27.70 4.40
C ARG A 503 -2.30 27.64 5.91
N LEU A 504 -3.28 28.08 6.71
CA LEU A 504 -3.14 28.12 8.16
C LEU A 504 -3.02 26.71 8.77
N SER A 505 -3.78 25.74 8.30
CA SER A 505 -3.66 24.35 8.79
C SER A 505 -2.40 23.63 8.30
N CYS A 506 -1.81 24.03 7.18
CA CYS A 506 -0.44 23.66 6.82
C CYS A 506 0.59 24.29 7.79
N MET A 507 0.49 25.60 8.08
CA MET A 507 1.36 26.31 9.03
C MET A 507 1.30 25.71 10.44
N GLU A 508 0.10 25.39 10.91
CA GLU A 508 -0.22 24.70 12.15
C GLU A 508 0.57 23.39 12.27
N LYS A 509 0.45 22.53 11.25
CA LYS A 509 1.12 21.22 11.22
C LYS A 509 2.62 21.35 10.98
N HIS A 510 3.11 22.37 10.29
CA HIS A 510 4.55 22.59 10.12
C HIS A 510 5.23 23.05 11.42
N THR A 511 4.63 24.00 12.16
CA THR A 511 5.13 24.34 13.52
C THR A 511 5.01 23.15 14.47
N ALA A 512 3.96 22.33 14.33
CA ALA A 512 3.80 21.07 15.08
C ALA A 512 4.90 20.04 14.77
N VAL A 513 5.36 19.89 13.51
CA VAL A 513 6.52 19.06 13.15
C VAL A 513 7.77 19.49 13.91
N HIS A 514 8.06 20.79 13.97
CA HIS A 514 9.24 21.31 14.69
C HIS A 514 9.15 21.10 16.21
N LEU A 515 7.96 21.12 16.82
CA LEU A 515 7.79 20.74 18.22
C LEU A 515 7.92 19.22 18.42
N LEU A 516 7.37 18.41 17.53
CA LEU A 516 7.43 16.94 17.58
C LEU A 516 8.87 16.42 17.45
N ASN A 517 9.66 16.97 16.52
CA ASN A 517 11.07 16.64 16.33
C ASN A 517 11.89 16.92 17.60
N TRP A 518 11.71 18.10 18.20
CA TRP A 518 12.33 18.47 19.47
C TRP A 518 11.89 17.55 20.64
N ALA A 519 10.59 17.30 20.78
CA ALA A 519 10.04 16.44 21.83
C ALA A 519 10.52 14.98 21.72
N LEU A 520 10.63 14.44 20.49
CA LEU A 520 11.23 13.13 20.23
C LEU A 520 12.71 13.10 20.66
N ARG A 521 13.48 14.14 20.34
CA ARG A 521 14.89 14.23 20.76
C ARG A 521 15.05 14.31 22.29
N GLN A 522 14.13 14.97 22.99
CA GLN A 522 14.11 14.97 24.47
C GLN A 522 13.77 13.59 25.06
N ALA A 523 12.81 12.86 24.47
CA ALA A 523 12.34 11.57 24.99
C ALA A 523 13.21 10.36 24.59
N LEU A 524 13.91 10.44 23.45
CA LEU A 524 14.71 9.35 22.87
C LEU A 524 16.23 9.61 22.90
N GLY A 525 16.66 10.86 23.13
CA GLY A 525 18.06 11.25 23.29
C GLY A 525 18.66 11.99 22.08
N PRO A 526 19.89 12.52 22.21
CA PRO A 526 20.45 13.50 21.27
C PRO A 526 20.78 12.95 19.88
N GLY A 527 20.91 11.63 19.71
CA GLY A 527 21.10 10.94 18.42
C GLY A 527 19.80 10.60 17.69
N THR A 528 18.68 11.23 18.06
CA THR A 528 17.40 11.11 17.35
C THR A 528 17.43 11.99 16.11
N GLU A 529 17.21 11.40 14.94
CA GLU A 529 17.28 12.07 13.63
C GLU A 529 15.96 11.95 12.88
N GLN A 530 15.55 13.02 12.21
CA GLN A 530 14.44 13.01 11.26
C GLN A 530 14.87 12.28 9.98
N ARG A 531 14.03 11.38 9.48
CA ARG A 531 14.19 10.68 8.19
C ARG A 531 13.17 11.13 7.14
N GLY A 532 12.21 11.96 7.53
CA GLY A 532 11.30 12.65 6.62
C GLY A 532 10.03 13.15 7.31
N SER A 533 9.42 14.17 6.72
CA SER A 533 8.11 14.73 7.09
C SER A 533 7.15 14.60 5.91
N HIS A 534 5.84 14.67 6.17
CA HIS A 534 4.85 15.09 5.18
C HIS A 534 3.61 15.63 5.90
N LEU A 535 3.07 16.76 5.45
CA LEU A 535 1.89 17.40 6.04
C LEU A 535 1.04 18.15 5.01
N ASN A 536 -0.26 18.12 5.27
CA ASN A 536 -1.35 18.83 4.61
C ASN A 536 -2.36 19.22 5.73
N PRO A 537 -3.48 19.91 5.45
CA PRO A 537 -4.42 20.30 6.50
C PRO A 537 -5.07 19.14 7.27
N GLU A 538 -5.13 17.93 6.70
CA GLU A 538 -5.77 16.77 7.34
C GLU A 538 -4.84 16.00 8.28
N TRP A 539 -3.58 15.73 7.90
CA TRP A 539 -2.71 14.82 8.63
C TRP A 539 -1.23 15.21 8.65
N LEU A 540 -0.54 14.78 9.72
CA LEU A 540 0.90 14.94 9.92
C LEU A 540 1.58 13.57 9.95
N ARG A 541 2.57 13.35 9.07
CA ARG A 541 3.45 12.17 9.04
C ARG A 541 4.86 12.58 9.43
N PHE A 542 5.44 11.87 10.38
CA PHE A 542 6.83 12.08 10.82
C PHE A 542 7.60 10.76 10.87
N ASP A 543 8.68 10.65 10.10
CA ASP A 543 9.56 9.48 10.07
C ASP A 543 10.82 9.78 10.89
N VAL A 544 11.07 9.01 11.95
CA VAL A 544 12.16 9.24 12.92
C VAL A 544 13.07 8.02 13.04
N ALA A 545 14.38 8.23 13.11
CA ALA A 545 15.37 7.17 13.33
C ALA A 545 15.24 6.61 14.76
N THR A 546 15.10 5.29 14.88
CA THR A 546 14.79 4.60 16.15
C THR A 546 15.47 3.23 16.23
N GLN A 547 16.26 3.00 17.27
CA GLN A 547 16.92 1.70 17.50
C GLN A 547 15.92 0.58 17.88
N ALA A 548 14.79 0.94 18.47
CA ALA A 548 13.70 0.06 18.86
C ALA A 548 12.34 0.78 18.72
N PRO A 549 11.21 0.06 18.66
CA PRO A 549 9.88 0.69 18.71
C PRO A 549 9.71 1.51 19.99
N LEU A 550 9.01 2.65 19.91
CA LEU A 550 8.78 3.51 21.07
C LEU A 550 7.96 2.77 22.15
N THR A 551 8.17 3.13 23.41
CA THR A 551 7.31 2.67 24.52
C THR A 551 6.10 3.61 24.71
N PRO A 552 5.00 3.16 25.35
CA PRO A 552 3.87 4.02 25.67
C PRO A 552 4.28 5.23 26.54
N GLU A 553 5.26 5.05 27.43
CA GLU A 553 5.79 6.11 28.29
C GLU A 553 6.57 7.16 27.48
N GLN A 554 7.36 6.72 26.49
CA GLN A 554 8.05 7.63 25.55
C GLN A 554 7.05 8.41 24.70
N LEU A 555 6.06 7.74 24.11
CA LEU A 555 4.99 8.38 23.32
C LEU A 555 4.20 9.41 24.15
N ARG A 556 3.84 9.07 25.40
CA ARG A 556 3.18 10.00 26.34
C ARG A 556 4.09 11.19 26.69
N ALA A 557 5.39 10.95 26.91
CA ALA A 557 6.36 12.01 27.21
C ALA A 557 6.56 12.97 26.02
N VAL A 558 6.55 12.46 24.78
CA VAL A 558 6.58 13.26 23.56
C VAL A 558 5.33 14.15 23.46
N GLU A 559 4.13 13.57 23.55
CA GLU A 559 2.87 14.34 23.51
C GLU A 559 2.82 15.41 24.61
N GLY A 560 3.15 15.04 25.87
CA GLY A 560 3.15 15.99 26.99
C GLY A 560 4.18 17.11 26.85
N THR A 561 5.32 16.83 26.19
CA THR A 561 6.35 17.84 25.89
C THR A 561 5.87 18.83 24.83
N VAL A 562 5.20 18.36 23.77
CA VAL A 562 4.57 19.24 22.78
C VAL A 562 3.41 20.03 23.40
N GLN A 563 2.50 19.37 24.11
CA GLN A 563 1.33 20.00 24.73
C GLN A 563 1.74 21.12 25.71
N LYS A 564 2.84 20.93 26.46
CA LYS A 564 3.41 21.98 27.30
C LYS A 564 3.90 23.18 26.47
N ALA A 565 4.64 22.95 25.39
CA ALA A 565 5.14 24.01 24.51
C ALA A 565 4.02 24.75 23.76
N VAL A 566 2.90 24.08 23.45
CA VAL A 566 1.67 24.70 22.92
C VAL A 566 0.98 25.53 24.00
N GLY A 567 0.78 24.98 25.20
CA GLY A 567 0.13 25.67 26.32
C GLY A 567 0.91 26.84 26.93
N GLN A 568 2.21 26.94 26.64
CA GLN A 568 3.04 28.12 26.96
C GLN A 568 2.82 29.29 25.98
N ASP A 569 2.24 29.03 24.80
CA ASP A 569 2.13 29.98 23.69
C ASP A 569 3.45 30.72 23.40
N GLU A 570 4.49 29.95 23.06
CA GLU A 570 5.82 30.47 22.75
C GLU A 570 5.82 31.20 21.39
N ALA A 571 6.62 32.26 21.28
CA ALA A 571 6.80 32.98 20.01
C ALA A 571 7.66 32.17 19.02
N VAL A 572 7.34 32.22 17.72
CA VAL A 572 8.11 31.56 16.67
C VAL A 572 8.84 32.62 15.84
N TYR A 573 10.16 32.62 15.95
CA TYR A 573 11.07 33.54 15.28
C TYR A 573 11.56 32.93 13.97
N MET A 574 11.62 33.75 12.92
CA MET A 574 12.08 33.37 11.58
C MET A 574 13.01 34.46 11.06
N GLU A 575 14.26 34.12 10.77
CA GLU A 575 15.27 35.06 10.24
C GLU A 575 16.05 34.37 9.09
N GLU A 576 16.43 35.15 8.08
CA GLU A 576 17.39 34.73 7.05
C GLU A 576 18.80 35.12 7.47
N VAL A 577 19.74 34.19 7.38
CA VAL A 577 21.12 34.34 7.84
C VAL A 577 22.10 33.72 6.84
N ALA A 578 23.32 34.22 6.78
CA ALA A 578 24.37 33.56 6.02
C ALA A 578 24.60 32.13 6.56
N LEU A 579 24.65 31.14 5.67
CA LEU A 579 24.77 29.71 6.00
C LEU A 579 25.99 29.39 6.89
N ALA A 580 27.08 30.13 6.70
CA ALA A 580 28.27 30.05 7.55
C ALA A 580 28.02 30.37 9.05
N ARG A 581 26.90 31.02 9.42
CA ARG A 581 26.51 31.31 10.81
C ARG A 581 25.73 30.19 11.50
N THR A 582 25.23 29.20 10.77
CA THR A 582 24.49 28.06 11.34
C THR A 582 25.41 26.87 11.62
N ALA A 583 26.57 26.83 10.95
CA ALA A 583 27.64 25.88 11.21
C ALA A 583 28.06 25.87 12.69
N HIS A 584 28.24 24.67 13.24
CA HIS A 584 28.69 24.41 14.62
C HIS A 584 27.79 24.92 15.77
N VAL A 585 26.58 25.42 15.50
CA VAL A 585 25.61 25.81 16.54
C VAL A 585 25.06 24.56 17.27
N PRO A 586 25.31 24.38 18.59
CA PRO A 586 24.88 23.15 19.28
C PRO A 586 23.36 23.07 19.42
N GLY A 587 22.74 22.01 18.88
CA GLY A 587 21.30 21.75 19.02
C GLY A 587 20.42 22.25 17.87
N LEU A 588 20.96 23.15 17.03
CA LEU A 588 20.39 23.47 15.71
C LEU A 588 20.28 22.18 14.88
N ARG A 589 19.24 22.10 14.05
CA ARG A 589 18.93 20.91 13.24
C ARG A 589 18.77 21.27 11.76
N SER A 590 19.17 20.31 10.93
CA SER A 590 19.16 20.36 9.48
C SER A 590 18.96 18.93 8.97
N LEU A 591 18.46 18.79 7.74
CA LEU A 591 18.41 17.51 7.03
C LEU A 591 19.70 17.31 6.21
N ASP A 592 19.90 16.12 5.67
CA ASP A 592 21.00 15.79 4.74
C ASP A 592 20.74 16.38 3.34
N GLU A 593 20.47 17.68 3.27
CA GLU A 593 20.02 18.43 2.09
C GLU A 593 20.93 19.63 1.78
N VAL A 594 20.92 20.10 0.53
CA VAL A 594 21.71 21.26 0.10
C VAL A 594 20.91 22.55 0.35
N TYR A 595 21.26 23.26 1.42
CA TYR A 595 20.67 24.55 1.75
C TYR A 595 21.29 25.70 0.92
N PRO A 596 20.49 26.71 0.51
CA PRO A 596 21.01 27.93 -0.11
C PRO A 596 21.74 28.83 0.90
N ASP A 597 22.44 29.84 0.41
CA ASP A 597 23.02 30.93 1.19
C ASP A 597 22.48 32.28 0.64
N PRO A 598 21.72 33.07 1.41
CA PRO A 598 21.34 32.87 2.82
C PRO A 598 20.38 31.68 3.03
N VAL A 599 20.38 31.17 4.26
CA VAL A 599 19.46 30.12 4.74
C VAL A 599 18.46 30.70 5.74
N ARG A 600 17.23 30.20 5.72
CA ARG A 600 16.17 30.59 6.65
C ARG A 600 16.17 29.69 7.88
N VAL A 601 16.22 30.30 9.07
CA VAL A 601 16.25 29.62 10.36
C VAL A 601 14.94 29.89 11.10
N VAL A 602 14.34 28.83 11.65
CA VAL A 602 13.12 28.86 12.46
C VAL A 602 13.48 28.50 13.90
N SER A 603 13.03 29.28 14.87
CA SER A 603 13.36 29.12 16.29
C SER A 603 12.16 29.40 17.19
N VAL A 604 11.85 28.49 18.13
CA VAL A 604 10.68 28.59 19.02
C VAL A 604 11.10 29.09 20.41
N GLY A 605 10.38 30.07 20.96
CA GLY A 605 10.62 30.66 22.29
C GLY A 605 11.90 31.52 22.41
N VAL A 606 12.81 31.46 21.44
CA VAL A 606 14.12 32.11 21.47
C VAL A 606 14.39 32.85 20.15
N PRO A 607 14.78 34.14 20.15
CA PRO A 607 15.18 34.86 18.95
C PRO A 607 16.34 34.18 18.21
N VAL A 608 16.35 34.19 16.88
CA VAL A 608 17.37 33.46 16.10
C VAL A 608 18.77 34.00 16.38
N ALA A 609 18.92 35.32 16.56
CA ALA A 609 20.18 35.93 17.00
C ALA A 609 20.74 35.39 18.33
N GLN A 610 19.88 34.93 19.26
CA GLN A 610 20.27 34.29 20.53
C GLN A 610 20.45 32.77 20.38
N ALA A 611 19.69 32.13 19.50
CA ALA A 611 19.81 30.70 19.20
C ALA A 611 21.12 30.36 18.45
N LEU A 612 21.55 31.23 17.52
CA LEU A 612 22.77 31.07 16.71
C LEU A 612 24.06 31.58 17.40
N ASN A 613 23.98 32.07 18.64
CA ASN A 613 25.17 32.51 19.38
C ASN A 613 25.95 31.27 19.87
N PRO A 614 27.23 31.04 19.48
CA PRO A 614 27.98 29.84 19.89
C PRO A 614 28.23 29.72 21.40
N ALA A 615 28.09 30.81 22.17
CA ALA A 615 28.14 30.79 23.64
C ALA A 615 26.78 30.47 24.30
N SER A 616 25.71 30.31 23.51
CA SER A 616 24.36 30.03 23.97
C SER A 616 24.06 28.52 23.91
N GLN A 617 23.41 27.99 24.94
CA GLN A 617 22.85 26.63 24.92
C GLN A 617 21.35 26.60 24.55
N ALA A 618 20.78 27.75 24.16
CA ALA A 618 19.34 27.87 23.94
C ALA A 618 18.81 26.91 22.84
N ALA A 619 19.59 26.67 21.78
CA ALA A 619 19.24 25.75 20.70
C ALA A 619 19.23 24.25 21.11
N LEU A 620 19.76 23.90 22.29
CA LEU A 620 19.58 22.57 22.90
C LEU A 620 18.29 22.48 23.72
N GLN A 621 17.78 23.61 24.20
CA GLN A 621 16.63 23.67 25.11
C GLN A 621 15.29 23.77 24.36
N THR A 622 15.29 24.28 23.14
CA THR A 622 14.08 24.52 22.34
C THR A 622 14.19 23.99 20.90
N SER A 623 13.16 24.23 20.10
CA SER A 623 13.18 23.90 18.68
C SER A 623 13.89 24.98 17.85
N VAL A 624 14.95 24.61 17.11
CA VAL A 624 15.75 25.49 16.24
C VAL A 624 16.19 24.70 15.00
N GLU A 625 15.71 25.06 13.81
CA GLU A 625 15.91 24.28 12.57
C GLU A 625 16.15 25.16 11.34
N LEU A 626 16.85 24.62 10.34
CA LEU A 626 16.92 25.21 8.98
C LEU A 626 15.66 24.82 8.21
N CYS A 627 14.76 25.77 7.92
CA CYS A 627 13.50 25.47 7.26
C CYS A 627 12.96 26.63 6.39
N CYS A 628 12.54 26.28 5.18
CA CYS A 628 11.88 27.15 4.20
C CYS A 628 10.35 27.01 4.22
N GLY A 629 9.77 26.61 5.35
CA GLY A 629 8.33 26.44 5.56
C GLY A 629 7.58 27.74 5.85
N THR A 630 6.25 27.66 5.78
CA THR A 630 5.37 28.64 6.42
C THR A 630 5.01 28.13 7.80
N HIS A 631 5.14 28.98 8.82
CA HIS A 631 4.97 28.61 10.23
C HIS A 631 4.05 29.58 10.96
N LEU A 632 3.27 29.05 11.91
CA LEU A 632 2.60 29.89 12.92
C LEU A 632 3.64 30.77 13.64
N LEU A 633 3.25 32.00 13.98
CA LEU A 633 4.05 32.97 14.74
C LEU A 633 4.01 32.71 16.27
N ARG A 634 3.12 31.81 16.71
CA ARG A 634 2.80 31.50 18.11
C ARG A 634 2.42 30.01 18.23
N THR A 635 2.93 29.29 19.23
CA THR A 635 2.69 27.83 19.35
C THR A 635 1.29 27.46 19.83
N GLY A 636 0.60 28.34 20.56
CA GLY A 636 -0.75 28.07 21.08
C GLY A 636 -1.80 27.88 19.99
N ALA A 637 -1.57 28.46 18.81
CA ALA A 637 -2.41 28.26 17.62
C ALA A 637 -2.35 26.84 17.02
N ILE A 638 -1.53 25.93 17.56
CA ILE A 638 -1.57 24.49 17.26
C ILE A 638 -2.75 23.80 17.99
N GLY A 639 -3.21 24.37 19.11
CA GLY A 639 -4.29 23.85 19.94
C GLY A 639 -3.90 22.62 20.78
N ASP A 640 -3.54 21.51 20.12
CA ASP A 640 -3.07 20.26 20.73
C ASP A 640 -2.33 19.39 19.68
N LEU A 641 -1.64 18.33 20.09
CA LEU A 641 -1.05 17.31 19.21
C LEU A 641 -1.21 15.90 19.81
N VAL A 642 -1.85 14.99 19.07
CA VAL A 642 -1.98 13.58 19.42
C VAL A 642 -1.31 12.69 18.38
N ILE A 643 -0.48 11.75 18.82
CA ILE A 643 0.08 10.69 17.97
C ILE A 643 -0.97 9.58 17.90
N ILE A 644 -1.69 9.49 16.79
CA ILE A 644 -2.78 8.52 16.59
C ILE A 644 -2.31 7.15 16.07
N GLY A 645 -1.05 7.02 15.66
CA GLY A 645 -0.49 5.74 15.23
C GLY A 645 1.03 5.75 15.07
N GLU A 646 1.62 4.55 15.13
CA GLU A 646 3.04 4.32 14.90
C GLU A 646 3.25 3.08 14.00
N ARG A 647 4.36 3.02 13.26
CA ARG A 647 4.74 1.86 12.45
C ARG A 647 6.26 1.75 12.31
N GLN A 648 6.82 0.59 12.67
CA GLN A 648 8.22 0.28 12.37
C GLN A 648 8.41 0.08 10.86
N LEU A 649 9.48 0.68 10.31
CA LEU A 649 9.96 0.50 8.94
C LEU A 649 11.30 -0.26 8.96
N ALA A 650 11.61 -0.97 7.87
CA ALA A 650 12.70 -1.95 7.81
C ALA A 650 14.13 -1.39 8.05
N LYS A 651 14.33 -0.07 7.97
CA LYS A 651 15.65 0.59 8.11
C LYS A 651 15.81 1.30 9.47
N GLY A 652 15.40 0.66 10.57
CA GLY A 652 15.54 1.24 11.92
C GLY A 652 14.86 2.61 12.06
N THR A 653 13.70 2.78 11.43
CA THR A 653 12.94 4.04 11.39
C THR A 653 11.52 3.77 11.83
N THR A 654 10.94 4.63 12.67
CA THR A 654 9.52 4.57 13.04
C THR A 654 8.77 5.71 12.35
N ARG A 655 7.70 5.36 11.65
CA ARG A 655 6.71 6.32 11.15
C ARG A 655 5.70 6.60 12.24
N LEU A 656 5.55 7.86 12.60
CA LEU A 656 4.50 8.38 13.46
C LEU A 656 3.45 9.08 12.59
N LEU A 657 2.19 8.97 13.00
CA LEU A 657 1.07 9.69 12.44
C LEU A 657 0.40 10.48 13.55
N ALA A 658 0.21 11.78 13.31
CA ALA A 658 -0.35 12.70 14.27
C ALA A 658 -1.43 13.59 13.65
N ILE A 659 -2.29 14.10 14.52
CA ILE A 659 -3.31 15.11 14.26
C ILE A 659 -3.15 16.23 15.29
N THR A 660 -3.75 17.38 14.99
CA THR A 660 -3.60 18.64 15.72
C THR A 660 -4.95 19.32 15.94
N GLY A 661 -4.96 20.43 16.68
CA GLY A 661 -6.17 21.24 16.90
C GLY A 661 -7.34 20.47 17.54
N GLU A 662 -8.56 20.76 17.09
CA GLU A 662 -9.79 20.14 17.62
C GLU A 662 -9.79 18.61 17.46
N GLN A 663 -9.30 18.08 16.33
CA GLN A 663 -9.26 16.63 16.09
C GLN A 663 -8.40 15.91 17.13
N ALA A 664 -7.28 16.51 17.54
CA ALA A 664 -6.44 15.99 18.61
C ALA A 664 -7.17 16.00 19.97
N GLN A 665 -7.92 17.07 20.27
CA GLN A 665 -8.72 17.16 21.50
C GLN A 665 -9.83 16.09 21.54
N GLN A 666 -10.61 15.96 20.46
CA GLN A 666 -11.63 14.91 20.31
C GLN A 666 -11.03 13.50 20.48
N ALA A 667 -9.85 13.24 19.92
CA ALA A 667 -9.14 11.96 20.08
C ALA A 667 -8.74 11.68 21.53
N ARG A 668 -8.36 12.70 22.32
CA ARG A 668 -8.13 12.54 23.77
C ARG A 668 -9.42 12.26 24.53
N GLU A 669 -10.53 12.89 24.18
CA GLU A 669 -11.84 12.66 24.82
C GLU A 669 -12.34 11.23 24.59
N VAL A 670 -12.27 10.74 23.34
CA VAL A 670 -12.56 9.34 22.98
C VAL A 670 -11.67 8.38 23.76
N GLY A 671 -10.36 8.67 23.86
CA GLY A 671 -9.43 7.86 24.63
C GLY A 671 -9.74 7.80 26.13
N GLN A 672 -10.13 8.94 26.73
CA GLN A 672 -10.56 9.03 28.13
C GLN A 672 -11.88 8.29 28.38
N SER A 673 -12.87 8.44 27.49
CA SER A 673 -14.15 7.74 27.57
C SER A 673 -13.97 6.22 27.53
N LEU A 674 -13.17 5.71 26.57
CA LEU A 674 -12.83 4.28 26.49
C LEU A 674 -12.06 3.81 27.73
N ALA A 675 -11.16 4.62 28.30
CA ALA A 675 -10.47 4.27 29.54
C ALA A 675 -11.43 4.12 30.73
N GLN A 676 -12.44 5.01 30.86
CA GLN A 676 -13.48 4.91 31.90
C GLN A 676 -14.36 3.66 31.70
N GLU A 677 -14.73 3.30 30.47
CA GLU A 677 -15.46 2.06 30.19
C GLU A 677 -14.63 0.81 30.56
N VAL A 678 -13.34 0.80 30.24
CA VAL A 678 -12.40 -0.27 30.59
C VAL A 678 -12.20 -0.39 32.11
N GLU A 679 -12.12 0.73 32.84
CA GLU A 679 -12.05 0.72 34.30
C GLU A 679 -13.36 0.22 34.94
N ALA A 680 -14.51 0.72 34.49
CA ALA A 680 -15.82 0.25 34.95
C ALA A 680 -16.02 -1.25 34.67
N ALA A 681 -15.51 -1.74 33.53
CA ALA A 681 -15.45 -3.17 33.19
C ALA A 681 -14.52 -3.96 34.12
N ALA A 682 -13.34 -3.42 34.44
CA ALA A 682 -12.38 -4.04 35.35
C ALA A 682 -12.93 -4.13 36.79
N ALA A 683 -13.65 -3.11 37.25
CA ALA A 683 -14.33 -3.09 38.54
C ALA A 683 -15.40 -4.18 38.62
N ARG A 684 -16.31 -4.24 37.63
CA ARG A 684 -17.36 -5.27 37.54
C ARG A 684 -16.78 -6.69 37.49
N LEU A 685 -15.74 -6.92 36.70
CA LEU A 685 -15.04 -8.22 36.65
C LEU A 685 -14.31 -8.57 37.96
N SER A 686 -13.97 -7.58 38.79
CA SER A 686 -13.29 -7.80 40.08
C SER A 686 -14.25 -8.04 41.24
N GLN A 687 -15.54 -7.66 41.12
CA GLN A 687 -16.60 -8.10 42.03
C GLN A 687 -16.94 -9.59 41.88
N GLY A 688 -16.57 -10.19 40.74
CA GLY A 688 -16.89 -11.57 40.38
C GLY A 688 -18.26 -11.72 39.73
N SER A 689 -18.53 -12.89 39.15
CA SER A 689 -19.80 -13.22 38.51
C SER A 689 -20.54 -14.29 39.31
N ARG A 690 -21.87 -14.15 39.40
CA ARG A 690 -22.79 -15.03 40.12
C ARG A 690 -23.06 -16.32 39.36
N ASP A 691 -23.19 -16.21 38.04
CA ASP A 691 -23.54 -17.30 37.14
C ASP A 691 -22.72 -17.25 35.83
N VAL A 692 -22.88 -18.28 35.00
CA VAL A 692 -22.17 -18.41 33.72
C VAL A 692 -22.63 -17.37 32.69
N VAL A 693 -23.88 -16.93 32.72
CA VAL A 693 -24.45 -15.97 31.77
C VAL A 693 -23.88 -14.57 32.00
N GLU A 694 -23.76 -14.13 33.26
CA GLU A 694 -23.09 -12.90 33.65
C GLU A 694 -21.60 -12.93 33.27
N ALA A 695 -20.90 -14.02 33.56
CA ALA A 695 -19.49 -14.19 33.20
C ALA A 695 -19.28 -14.16 31.67
N GLN A 696 -20.17 -14.79 30.90
CA GLN A 696 -20.15 -14.76 29.43
C GLN A 696 -20.49 -13.37 28.88
N ARG A 697 -21.44 -12.64 29.49
CA ARG A 697 -21.76 -11.25 29.16
C ARG A 697 -20.54 -10.35 29.34
N LEU A 698 -19.85 -10.44 30.47
CA LEU A 698 -18.61 -9.69 30.72
C LEU A 698 -17.51 -10.08 29.72
N SER A 699 -17.33 -11.37 29.41
CA SER A 699 -16.36 -11.81 28.39
C SER A 699 -16.66 -11.26 26.98
N LYS A 700 -17.96 -11.14 26.62
CA LYS A 700 -18.42 -10.53 25.37
C LYS A 700 -18.25 -9.01 25.34
N GLU A 701 -18.43 -8.35 26.49
CA GLU A 701 -18.15 -6.93 26.68
C GLU A 701 -16.65 -6.63 26.53
N MET A 702 -15.77 -7.46 27.10
CA MET A 702 -14.31 -7.35 26.88
C MET A 702 -13.92 -7.57 25.41
N GLY A 703 -14.75 -8.28 24.63
CA GLY A 703 -14.61 -8.37 23.18
C GLY A 703 -14.87 -7.02 22.52
N ARG A 704 -16.07 -6.46 22.73
CA ARG A 704 -16.50 -5.17 22.18
C ARG A 704 -15.55 -4.01 22.52
N LEU A 705 -15.05 -3.96 23.75
CA LEU A 705 -14.10 -2.92 24.16
C LEU A 705 -12.74 -3.03 23.46
N ILE A 706 -12.30 -4.25 23.11
CA ILE A 706 -11.12 -4.43 22.24
C ILE A 706 -11.43 -3.93 20.84
N ASP A 707 -12.56 -4.36 20.26
CA ASP A 707 -12.96 -3.97 18.91
C ASP A 707 -13.10 -2.42 18.79
N ALA A 708 -13.56 -1.75 19.85
CA ALA A 708 -13.66 -0.29 19.93
C ALA A 708 -12.29 0.40 20.08
N VAL A 709 -11.43 -0.05 21.01
CA VAL A 709 -10.07 0.52 21.20
C VAL A 709 -9.18 0.31 19.97
N ASP A 710 -9.34 -0.81 19.26
CA ASP A 710 -8.59 -1.14 18.04
C ASP A 710 -9.03 -0.29 16.83
N THR A 711 -10.25 0.29 16.84
CA THR A 711 -10.79 1.08 15.72
C THR A 711 -10.84 2.58 15.97
N ALA A 712 -10.95 3.03 17.23
CA ALA A 712 -11.07 4.44 17.60
C ALA A 712 -9.83 5.28 17.27
N VAL A 713 -10.05 6.54 16.88
CA VAL A 713 -8.99 7.56 16.78
C VAL A 713 -8.72 8.10 18.18
N MET A 714 -7.55 7.78 18.74
CA MET A 714 -7.15 8.10 20.12
C MET A 714 -5.62 8.08 20.26
N PRO A 715 -5.02 8.63 21.35
CA PRO A 715 -3.58 8.58 21.58
C PRO A 715 -3.01 7.15 21.57
N GLN A 716 -1.96 6.94 20.78
CA GLN A 716 -1.37 5.62 20.52
C GLN A 716 -0.77 4.98 21.78
N TRP A 717 -0.22 5.78 22.71
CA TRP A 717 0.22 5.27 24.01
C TRP A 717 -0.95 4.69 24.81
N GLN A 718 -2.07 5.42 24.87
CA GLN A 718 -3.26 5.03 25.61
C GLN A 718 -3.91 3.80 24.97
N ARG A 719 -3.96 3.74 23.63
CA ARG A 719 -4.45 2.57 22.90
C ARG A 719 -3.67 1.31 23.30
N ARG A 720 -2.33 1.38 23.33
CA ARG A 720 -1.46 0.24 23.72
C ARG A 720 -1.67 -0.21 25.18
N GLU A 721 -1.87 0.73 26.11
CA GLU A 721 -2.17 0.41 27.51
C GLU A 721 -3.55 -0.22 27.69
N LEU A 722 -4.59 0.33 27.03
CA LEU A 722 -5.94 -0.23 27.06
C LEU A 722 -5.99 -1.62 26.39
N GLN A 723 -5.32 -1.81 25.25
CA GLN A 723 -5.17 -3.13 24.61
C GLN A 723 -4.51 -4.15 25.55
N ALA A 724 -3.41 -3.79 26.22
CA ALA A 724 -2.74 -4.68 27.18
C ALA A 724 -3.65 -5.03 28.36
N THR A 725 -4.35 -4.03 28.90
CA THR A 725 -5.30 -4.17 30.02
C THR A 725 -6.48 -5.06 29.63
N LEU A 726 -7.15 -4.78 28.51
CA LEU A 726 -8.27 -5.58 27.99
C LEU A 726 -7.86 -7.01 27.65
N LYS A 727 -6.66 -7.24 27.13
CA LYS A 727 -6.10 -8.58 26.87
C LYS A 727 -5.93 -9.38 28.18
N ALA A 728 -5.59 -8.72 29.30
CA ALA A 728 -5.57 -9.32 30.62
C ALA A 728 -6.99 -9.53 31.21
N LEU A 729 -7.89 -8.55 31.08
CA LEU A 729 -9.28 -8.65 31.54
C LEU A 729 -10.05 -9.76 30.80
N ARG A 730 -9.93 -9.86 29.47
CA ARG A 730 -10.53 -10.93 28.65
C ARG A 730 -9.97 -12.31 29.03
N ARG A 731 -8.70 -12.43 29.42
CA ARG A 731 -8.13 -13.67 29.99
C ARG A 731 -8.72 -14.02 31.37
N ARG A 732 -8.89 -13.03 32.26
CA ARG A 732 -9.56 -13.18 33.56
C ARG A 732 -11.02 -13.62 33.39
N ALA A 733 -11.80 -12.93 32.55
CA ALA A 733 -13.20 -13.24 32.26
C ALA A 733 -13.39 -14.66 31.71
N ASN A 734 -12.59 -15.06 30.70
CA ASN A 734 -12.65 -16.42 30.17
C ASN A 734 -12.27 -17.50 31.21
N THR A 735 -11.38 -17.18 32.16
CA THR A 735 -11.06 -18.07 33.27
C THR A 735 -12.23 -18.18 34.27
N ALA A 736 -12.92 -17.07 34.55
CA ALA A 736 -14.11 -17.05 35.40
C ALA A 736 -15.26 -17.87 34.80
N VAL A 737 -15.57 -17.65 33.51
CA VAL A 737 -16.53 -18.47 32.74
C VAL A 737 -16.19 -19.96 32.88
N ARG A 738 -14.95 -20.35 32.57
CA ARG A 738 -14.51 -21.75 32.64
C ARG A 738 -14.67 -22.36 34.02
N LYS A 739 -14.39 -21.59 35.10
CA LYS A 739 -14.54 -22.03 36.49
C LYS A 739 -16.01 -22.26 36.86
N LEU A 740 -16.90 -21.33 36.51
CA LEU A 740 -18.33 -21.42 36.81
C LEU A 740 -19.00 -22.56 36.02
N GLU A 741 -18.68 -22.69 34.73
CA GLU A 741 -19.13 -23.81 33.90
C GLU A 741 -18.65 -25.18 34.43
N MET A 742 -17.44 -25.26 35.01
CA MET A 742 -16.95 -26.49 35.66
C MET A 742 -17.68 -26.77 36.99
N GLY A 743 -18.05 -25.72 37.74
CA GLY A 743 -18.86 -25.87 38.96
C GLY A 743 -20.26 -26.42 38.66
N GLN A 744 -20.97 -25.79 37.72
CA GLN A 744 -22.26 -26.28 37.23
C GLN A 744 -22.18 -27.71 36.70
N ALA A 745 -21.14 -28.02 35.92
CA ALA A 745 -20.94 -29.35 35.37
C ALA A 745 -20.69 -30.40 36.47
N ALA A 746 -19.92 -30.06 37.51
CA ALA A 746 -19.68 -30.95 38.63
C ALA A 746 -20.94 -31.25 39.44
N GLN A 747 -21.77 -30.24 39.73
CA GLN A 747 -23.06 -30.43 40.40
C GLN A 747 -23.97 -31.35 39.58
N LYS A 748 -24.18 -31.05 38.29
CA LYS A 748 -25.03 -31.85 37.38
C LYS A 748 -24.52 -33.28 37.19
N THR A 749 -23.20 -33.48 37.28
CA THR A 749 -22.62 -34.81 37.27
C THR A 749 -22.96 -35.60 38.54
N GLN A 750 -22.96 -34.96 39.71
CA GLN A 750 -23.37 -35.62 40.96
C GLN A 750 -24.87 -35.94 40.97
N GLU A 751 -25.71 -35.04 40.46
CA GLU A 751 -27.16 -35.27 40.28
C GLU A 751 -27.41 -36.51 39.41
N LEU A 752 -26.75 -36.62 38.25
CA LEU A 752 -26.90 -37.76 37.33
C LEU A 752 -26.29 -39.06 37.87
N LEU A 753 -25.18 -39.03 38.61
CA LEU A 753 -24.58 -40.23 39.22
C LEU A 753 -25.42 -40.80 40.39
N GLN A 754 -26.27 -39.99 41.02
CA GLN A 754 -27.25 -40.48 41.99
C GLN A 754 -28.45 -41.16 41.33
N GLN A 755 -28.74 -40.83 40.07
CA GLN A 755 -29.84 -41.41 39.29
C GLN A 755 -29.40 -42.67 38.51
N HIS A 756 -28.16 -42.70 38.03
CA HIS A 756 -27.59 -43.78 37.20
C HIS A 756 -26.40 -44.43 37.92
N SER A 757 -26.68 -45.37 38.81
CA SER A 757 -25.68 -46.00 39.68
C SER A 757 -24.82 -47.06 38.99
N GLU A 758 -25.38 -47.89 38.11
CA GLU A 758 -24.63 -48.90 37.33
C GLU A 758 -25.20 -49.05 35.91
N GLY A 759 -24.31 -49.18 34.90
CA GLY A 759 -24.68 -49.51 33.53
C GLY A 759 -23.62 -49.15 32.47
N PRO A 760 -23.57 -49.84 31.32
CA PRO A 760 -22.66 -49.51 30.22
C PRO A 760 -23.09 -48.28 29.39
N LEU A 761 -24.29 -47.77 29.65
CA LEU A 761 -24.96 -46.75 28.85
C LEU A 761 -25.80 -45.81 29.73
N ILE A 762 -25.58 -44.50 29.61
CA ILE A 762 -26.46 -43.45 30.12
C ILE A 762 -27.00 -42.68 28.91
N VAL A 763 -28.33 -42.59 28.81
CA VAL A 763 -29.03 -41.76 27.82
C VAL A 763 -30.18 -41.07 28.51
N ASP A 764 -30.03 -39.77 28.76
CA ASP A 764 -30.97 -39.00 29.58
C ASP A 764 -31.01 -37.51 29.22
N THR A 765 -31.86 -36.75 29.89
CA THR A 765 -31.92 -35.29 29.81
C THR A 765 -31.23 -34.63 30.99
N VAL A 766 -30.55 -33.51 30.75
CA VAL A 766 -30.16 -32.58 31.81
C VAL A 766 -30.23 -31.16 31.29
N TYR A 767 -30.90 -30.27 32.01
CA TYR A 767 -30.89 -28.85 31.65
C TYR A 767 -29.49 -28.26 31.86
N ALA A 768 -28.91 -27.73 30.79
CA ALA A 768 -27.63 -27.04 30.77
C ALA A 768 -27.75 -25.71 30.00
N GLU A 769 -27.18 -24.64 30.56
CA GLU A 769 -27.26 -23.28 30.03
C GLU A 769 -26.44 -23.09 28.73
N SER A 770 -25.56 -24.03 28.40
CA SER A 770 -24.81 -24.01 27.14
C SER A 770 -24.26 -25.40 26.77
N LEU A 771 -23.92 -25.56 25.49
CA LEU A 771 -23.26 -26.76 24.96
C LEU A 771 -21.90 -27.01 25.63
N SER A 772 -21.21 -25.95 26.04
CA SER A 772 -19.95 -26.01 26.81
C SER A 772 -20.14 -26.72 28.16
N VAL A 773 -21.21 -26.37 28.90
CA VAL A 773 -21.57 -27.03 30.17
C VAL A 773 -21.99 -28.48 29.92
N LEU A 774 -22.84 -28.73 28.91
CA LEU A 774 -23.31 -30.10 28.60
C LEU A 774 -22.16 -31.05 28.25
N VAL A 775 -21.22 -30.62 27.40
CA VAL A 775 -20.01 -31.40 27.07
C VAL A 775 -19.10 -31.62 28.28
N LYS A 776 -19.07 -30.68 29.24
CA LYS A 776 -18.32 -30.85 30.50
C LYS A 776 -18.98 -31.90 31.42
N VAL A 777 -20.31 -31.90 31.55
CA VAL A 777 -21.05 -32.94 32.31
C VAL A 777 -20.76 -34.32 31.71
N VAL A 778 -20.94 -34.50 30.40
CA VAL A 778 -20.66 -35.76 29.69
C VAL A 778 -19.22 -36.25 29.94
N ARG A 779 -18.23 -35.36 29.81
CA ARG A 779 -16.82 -35.70 30.06
C ARG A 779 -16.54 -36.05 31.53
N GLN A 780 -17.22 -35.40 32.47
CA GLN A 780 -17.01 -35.62 33.90
C GLN A 780 -17.75 -36.88 34.40
N LEU A 781 -18.86 -37.27 33.76
CA LEU A 781 -19.49 -38.59 33.91
C LEU A 781 -18.56 -39.69 33.43
N CYS A 782 -18.13 -39.68 32.16
CA CYS A 782 -17.21 -40.68 31.62
C CYS A 782 -15.83 -40.71 32.29
N LYS A 783 -15.44 -39.65 33.04
CA LYS A 783 -14.23 -39.68 33.89
C LYS A 783 -14.45 -40.46 35.20
N GLN A 784 -15.67 -40.47 35.74
CA GLN A 784 -16.02 -41.19 36.96
C GLN A 784 -16.54 -42.61 36.68
N ALA A 785 -17.12 -42.84 35.50
CA ALA A 785 -17.52 -44.16 35.00
C ALA A 785 -16.87 -44.43 33.61
N PRO A 786 -15.59 -44.88 33.55
CA PRO A 786 -14.84 -45.01 32.28
C PRO A 786 -15.36 -46.08 31.30
N SER A 787 -16.12 -47.05 31.82
CA SER A 787 -16.80 -48.12 31.09
C SER A 787 -18.18 -47.72 30.55
N THR A 788 -18.69 -46.55 30.91
CA THR A 788 -20.04 -46.09 30.56
C THR A 788 -20.01 -45.11 29.41
N SER A 789 -20.77 -45.41 28.34
CA SER A 789 -21.02 -44.47 27.24
C SER A 789 -22.18 -43.55 27.61
N VAL A 790 -22.05 -42.25 27.38
CA VAL A 790 -22.98 -41.23 27.85
C VAL A 790 -23.46 -40.37 26.68
N LEU A 791 -24.77 -40.19 26.53
CA LEU A 791 -25.38 -39.15 25.70
C LEU A 791 -26.39 -38.37 26.54
N LEU A 792 -26.29 -37.05 26.53
CA LEU A 792 -27.21 -36.15 27.22
C LEU A 792 -27.85 -35.15 26.27
N LEU A 793 -29.16 -34.96 26.44
CA LEU A 793 -29.94 -33.92 25.77
C LEU A 793 -30.29 -32.81 26.76
N SER A 794 -30.11 -31.55 26.36
CA SER A 794 -30.55 -30.37 27.13
C SER A 794 -31.63 -29.63 26.35
N PRO A 795 -32.90 -29.65 26.78
CA PRO A 795 -33.94 -28.82 26.18
C PRO A 795 -33.64 -27.34 26.45
N GLN A 796 -34.02 -26.48 25.51
CA GLN A 796 -33.83 -25.04 25.53
C GLN A 796 -35.16 -24.33 25.18
N PRO A 797 -35.27 -23.00 25.41
CA PRO A 797 -36.41 -22.24 24.92
C PRO A 797 -36.66 -22.42 23.40
N LEU A 798 -37.90 -22.23 22.98
CA LEU A 798 -38.34 -22.33 21.57
C LEU A 798 -38.11 -23.72 20.92
N GLY A 799 -38.03 -24.79 21.72
CA GLY A 799 -37.96 -26.18 21.22
C GLY A 799 -36.58 -26.64 20.73
N GLN A 800 -35.55 -25.79 20.84
CA GLN A 800 -34.19 -26.22 20.57
C GLN A 800 -33.72 -27.25 21.61
N VAL A 801 -32.86 -28.18 21.16
CA VAL A 801 -32.22 -29.18 22.01
C VAL A 801 -30.73 -29.20 21.73
N LEU A 802 -29.91 -29.08 22.78
CA LEU A 802 -28.48 -29.30 22.72
C LEU A 802 -28.19 -30.78 22.97
N CYS A 803 -27.24 -31.36 22.24
CA CYS A 803 -26.82 -32.76 22.39
C CYS A 803 -25.32 -32.81 22.67
N ALA A 804 -24.89 -33.65 23.61
CA ALA A 804 -23.48 -34.03 23.77
C ALA A 804 -23.37 -35.50 24.12
N CYS A 805 -22.34 -36.18 23.60
CA CYS A 805 -22.06 -37.56 23.95
C CYS A 805 -20.57 -37.92 23.95
N GLN A 806 -20.23 -38.94 24.72
CA GLN A 806 -18.92 -39.56 24.77
C GLN A 806 -19.10 -41.08 24.86
N VAL A 807 -18.37 -41.83 24.04
CA VAL A 807 -18.34 -43.30 24.12
C VAL A 807 -17.28 -43.76 25.12
N ALA A 808 -17.53 -44.90 25.77
CA ALA A 808 -16.59 -45.53 26.70
C ALA A 808 -15.28 -45.92 25.99
N GLN A 809 -14.17 -45.97 26.73
CA GLN A 809 -12.88 -46.43 26.15
C GLN A 809 -12.89 -47.93 25.78
N SER A 810 -13.81 -48.69 26.38
CA SER A 810 -14.08 -50.11 26.09
C SER A 810 -15.11 -50.34 24.99
N ALA A 811 -15.62 -49.28 24.32
CA ALA A 811 -16.61 -49.42 23.26
C ALA A 811 -16.04 -50.07 21.99
N THR A 812 -16.90 -50.71 21.19
CA THR A 812 -16.49 -51.33 19.92
C THR A 812 -15.97 -50.26 18.93
N PRO A 813 -15.02 -50.58 18.03
CA PRO A 813 -14.52 -49.62 17.03
C PRO A 813 -15.60 -49.08 16.06
N ALA A 814 -16.78 -49.72 16.03
CA ALA A 814 -17.95 -49.31 15.26
C ALA A 814 -18.90 -48.36 16.03
N PHE A 815 -18.77 -48.23 17.35
CA PHE A 815 -19.54 -47.30 18.16
C PHE A 815 -18.76 -45.99 18.34
N THR A 816 -19.11 -44.97 17.56
CA THR A 816 -18.45 -43.67 17.61
C THR A 816 -19.40 -42.57 18.08
N ALA A 817 -18.89 -41.66 18.92
CA ALA A 817 -19.66 -40.53 19.42
C ALA A 817 -20.18 -39.64 18.29
N GLU A 818 -19.36 -39.39 17.26
CA GLU A 818 -19.74 -38.66 16.05
C GLU A 818 -20.98 -39.24 15.35
N ALA A 819 -20.99 -40.56 15.09
CA ALA A 819 -22.12 -41.20 14.40
C ALA A 819 -23.36 -41.31 15.31
N TRP A 820 -23.16 -41.48 16.63
CA TRP A 820 -24.24 -41.50 17.62
C TRP A 820 -24.93 -40.14 17.74
N ALA A 821 -24.17 -39.05 17.92
CA ALA A 821 -24.70 -37.69 17.94
C ALA A 821 -25.34 -37.32 16.60
N LEU A 822 -24.77 -37.77 15.47
CA LEU A 822 -25.36 -37.51 14.14
C LEU A 822 -26.72 -38.19 13.97
N ALA A 823 -26.89 -39.45 14.40
CA ALA A 823 -28.17 -40.14 14.33
C ALA A 823 -29.26 -39.42 15.13
N VAL A 824 -28.94 -39.02 16.37
CA VAL A 824 -29.88 -38.34 17.29
C VAL A 824 -30.18 -36.92 16.84
N CYS A 825 -29.16 -36.15 16.41
CA CYS A 825 -29.39 -34.79 15.90
C CYS A 825 -30.16 -34.81 14.58
N SER A 826 -29.92 -35.78 13.67
CA SER A 826 -30.67 -35.88 12.41
C SER A 826 -32.15 -36.16 12.63
N HIS A 827 -32.50 -36.98 13.64
CA HIS A 827 -33.88 -37.20 14.06
C HIS A 827 -34.54 -35.90 14.54
N MET A 828 -33.80 -35.05 15.27
CA MET A 828 -34.22 -33.70 15.69
C MET A 828 -34.01 -32.62 14.61
N GLY A 829 -33.97 -32.96 13.32
CA GLY A 829 -33.80 -32.01 12.20
C GLY A 829 -32.51 -31.17 12.24
N GLY A 830 -31.51 -31.63 13.00
CA GLY A 830 -30.36 -30.87 13.46
C GLY A 830 -29.03 -31.28 12.84
N LYS A 831 -27.92 -30.91 13.50
CA LYS A 831 -26.54 -31.21 13.08
C LYS A 831 -25.67 -31.58 14.28
N ALA A 832 -24.74 -32.51 14.06
CA ALA A 832 -23.71 -32.90 15.02
C ALA A 832 -22.31 -32.76 14.42
N TRP A 833 -21.31 -32.62 15.27
CA TRP A 833 -19.88 -32.58 14.94
C TRP A 833 -19.04 -33.05 16.14
N GLY A 834 -17.88 -33.65 15.90
CA GLY A 834 -17.06 -34.20 16.97
C GLY A 834 -15.86 -35.01 16.51
N SER A 835 -15.49 -35.97 17.34
CA SER A 835 -14.54 -37.04 17.02
C SER A 835 -15.18 -38.40 17.33
N ARG A 836 -14.45 -39.48 17.05
CA ARG A 836 -14.89 -40.83 17.43
C ARG A 836 -15.19 -40.99 18.92
N VAL A 837 -14.53 -40.23 19.80
CA VAL A 837 -14.62 -40.37 21.26
C VAL A 837 -15.64 -39.41 21.87
N VAL A 838 -15.70 -38.15 21.42
CA VAL A 838 -16.60 -37.12 21.97
C VAL A 838 -17.23 -36.31 20.84
N ALA A 839 -18.55 -36.14 20.87
CA ALA A 839 -19.30 -35.32 19.92
C ALA A 839 -20.36 -34.45 20.59
N GLN A 840 -20.82 -33.46 19.84
CA GLN A 840 -21.82 -32.49 20.27
C GLN A 840 -22.70 -32.09 19.07
N GLY A 841 -23.87 -31.52 19.32
CA GLY A 841 -24.78 -31.10 18.26
C GLY A 841 -25.94 -30.26 18.77
N THR A 842 -26.77 -29.81 17.83
CA THR A 842 -27.99 -29.06 18.09
C THR A 842 -29.10 -29.52 17.15
N GLY A 843 -30.34 -29.56 17.64
CA GLY A 843 -31.54 -29.84 16.87
C GLY A 843 -32.75 -29.10 17.43
N SER A 844 -33.93 -29.44 16.94
CA SER A 844 -35.21 -28.95 17.45
C SER A 844 -36.23 -30.08 17.46
N THR A 845 -36.94 -30.27 18.58
CA THR A 845 -38.02 -31.25 18.70
C THR A 845 -38.99 -30.85 19.81
N ALA A 846 -40.28 -31.14 19.60
CA ALA A 846 -41.29 -31.09 20.65
C ALA A 846 -41.39 -32.42 21.43
N ASP A 847 -40.82 -33.49 20.89
CA ASP A 847 -40.77 -34.84 21.47
C ASP A 847 -39.31 -35.18 21.79
N LEU A 848 -38.93 -35.10 23.07
CA LEU A 848 -37.61 -35.54 23.54
C LEU A 848 -37.56 -37.06 23.76
N ASP A 849 -38.67 -37.73 24.03
CA ASP A 849 -38.69 -39.17 24.31
C ASP A 849 -38.41 -40.00 23.05
N ALA A 850 -38.86 -39.55 21.87
CA ALA A 850 -38.46 -40.11 20.59
C ALA A 850 -36.97 -39.91 20.30
N ALA A 851 -36.39 -38.76 20.69
CA ALA A 851 -34.95 -38.50 20.54
C ALA A 851 -34.11 -39.35 21.50
N LEU A 852 -34.51 -39.49 22.77
CA LEU A 852 -33.90 -40.40 23.75
C LEU A 852 -34.03 -41.87 23.31
N SER A 853 -35.19 -42.26 22.77
CA SER A 853 -35.43 -43.62 22.27
C SER A 853 -34.54 -43.92 21.05
N THR A 854 -34.39 -42.97 20.14
CA THR A 854 -33.44 -43.04 19.01
C THR A 854 -32.00 -43.18 19.51
N ALA A 855 -31.61 -42.41 20.53
CA ALA A 855 -30.28 -42.48 21.14
C ALA A 855 -30.01 -43.84 21.81
N ARG A 856 -30.97 -44.37 22.58
CA ARG A 856 -30.89 -45.70 23.22
C ARG A 856 -30.83 -46.81 22.17
N ALA A 857 -31.73 -46.79 21.19
CA ALA A 857 -31.77 -47.77 20.10
C ALA A 857 -30.48 -47.78 19.26
N TYR A 858 -29.87 -46.61 19.00
CA TYR A 858 -28.59 -46.56 18.30
C TYR A 858 -27.48 -47.24 19.12
N ALA A 859 -27.35 -46.93 20.41
CA ALA A 859 -26.31 -47.50 21.27
C ALA A 859 -26.48 -49.01 21.51
N LEU A 860 -27.71 -49.48 21.73
CA LEU A 860 -28.01 -50.91 21.93
C LEU A 860 -27.79 -51.78 20.67
N ASN A 861 -27.63 -51.16 19.49
CA ASN A 861 -27.22 -51.84 18.24
C ASN A 861 -25.68 -51.76 17.99
N LYS A 862 -24.89 -51.34 18.99
CA LYS A 862 -23.45 -51.05 18.87
C LYS A 862 -22.59 -51.43 20.09
N LEU A 863 -23.22 -51.59 21.26
CA LEU A 863 -22.70 -52.25 22.46
C LEU A 863 -22.82 -53.77 22.33
#